data_AF-A0A1I5P473-F1
#
_entry.id   AF-A0A1I5P473-F1
#
_cell.length_a   1.000
_cell.length_b   1.000
_cell.length_c   1.000
_cell.angle_alpha   90.00
_cell.angle_beta   90.00
_cell.angle_gamma   90.00
#
_symmetry.space_group_name_H-M   'P 1'
#
loop_
_entity.id
_entity.type
_entity.pdbx_description
1 polymer ?
#
loop_
_entity_poly.entity_id
_entity_poly.type
_entity_poly.pdbx_seq_one_letter_code
_entity_poly.pdbx_strand_id
1 'polypeptide(L)'
;MPQDHQWPESHIDNTDVLPAVTGKLDGTVDGRSAGTIDGNAQDSVRDNVDGRLDGNVGGDLDEAVSGSLDEQHTVRRPLPEGATDQLRIPNVVTDRHVLPGATDGTASTSHEDAPTETHARLGGPEPTEQFHPGPFPGGPAGNGPVPPGEPNAPADAGEPGEPAARPRWRRPALIGAAAFGVLALLYGVDLLVSQGSVPRGVTVAGVDVGGMSKASAERELRDQLEPRLSQPVPFRAGDVEDTLDPGQAGLKLDWAGTVEQAGDQPLNPFTRLFSFFTMREVGVVTAAEPNQLRNAMDDLHAKVDREPVEGTIRFEGATPIPVDPEQGQQLDAEGATQVVLAHWASDERLELPVTVTPVRTTPEAVRAALEDFAKPAVSAPVVVKGEGKDGTLEPAEIAAGLSFEVDEHGALVPKINQDKIVEGVGPELASTEKEGKDAQIVFEGGRPTVQPSEDGNKIKWDTTLAPMMEVLKRTDNRELVAQYEKKPADITTEEANQLGINEVIGEFTTGGFAPDSGVNIRVVAQKVNGAIVKPSETFSLNGFTGPRGTAQGYVEAGVIKDGAPGREVGGGISQFATTLYNAAYFAGMKDAGHKEHSYYISRYPAAREATVFQSHSGASVIDLKFTNDSQTGVAIQTIWTPSSITVKLWGTKRYTVESVTGERHNFTDPPTKQGPPTNCHPSNGAPGFTVTDTRIIKDVNTGREIRRENRTVRYNPQPKIVCGGDGE
;
A
#
# COMPACT_ATOMS: atom_id res chain seq x y z
N MET A 1 -16.23 -35.62 38.57
CA MET A 1 -15.61 -35.44 39.91
C MET A 1 -14.53 -36.47 40.09
N PRO A 2 -13.46 -36.20 40.87
CA PRO A 2 -12.96 -34.92 41.40
C PRO A 2 -11.63 -34.53 40.69
N GLN A 3 -10.92 -33.42 40.94
CA GLN A 3 -11.26 -32.09 41.48
C GLN A 3 -10.25 -31.06 40.94
N ASP A 4 -10.52 -29.78 41.21
CA ASP A 4 -9.78 -28.61 40.75
C ASP A 4 -8.40 -28.42 41.41
N HIS A 5 -7.50 -27.73 40.71
CA HIS A 5 -6.45 -26.92 41.34
C HIS A 5 -6.12 -25.71 40.44
N GLN A 6 -6.58 -24.53 40.86
CA GLN A 6 -6.18 -23.24 40.29
C GLN A 6 -4.87 -22.75 40.94
N TRP A 7 -4.12 -21.94 40.19
CA TRP A 7 -3.14 -20.98 40.72
C TRP A 7 -3.46 -19.59 40.15
N PRO A 8 -3.27 -18.50 40.91
CA PRO A 8 -3.83 -17.20 40.57
C PRO A 8 -2.97 -16.38 39.60
N GLU A 9 -3.63 -15.57 38.78
CA GLU A 9 -3.00 -14.50 38.00
C GLU A 9 -2.79 -13.27 38.89
N SER A 10 -1.65 -12.57 38.71
CA SER A 10 -1.32 -11.35 39.44
C SER A 10 -1.45 -10.12 38.54
N HIS A 11 -2.52 -9.34 38.70
CA HIS A 11 -2.54 -7.95 38.22
C HIS A 11 -1.44 -7.15 38.94
N ILE A 12 -0.73 -6.31 38.19
CA ILE A 12 0.05 -5.20 38.73
C ILE A 12 -0.47 -3.93 38.06
N ASP A 13 -1.00 -3.03 38.89
CA ASP A 13 -1.42 -1.70 38.49
C ASP A 13 -0.19 -0.77 38.39
N ASN A 14 -0.23 0.24 37.53
CA ASN A 14 0.97 0.92 37.05
C ASN A 14 0.93 2.44 37.23
N THR A 15 0.95 2.89 38.49
CA THR A 15 1.08 4.29 38.89
C THR A 15 2.12 4.44 40.01
N ASP A 16 3.27 5.08 39.73
CA ASP A 16 3.52 6.42 40.29
C ASP A 16 4.84 7.10 39.84
N VAL A 17 4.67 8.40 39.55
CA VAL A 17 5.56 9.56 39.74
C VAL A 17 7.06 9.33 40.00
N LEU A 18 7.90 9.85 39.10
CA LEU A 18 9.32 10.12 39.32
C LEU A 18 9.55 11.44 40.12
N PRO A 19 10.33 11.45 41.20
CA PRO A 19 10.77 12.68 41.86
C PRO A 19 12.04 13.25 41.22
N ALA A 20 12.06 14.56 40.94
CA ALA A 20 13.25 15.25 40.42
C ALA A 20 14.27 15.55 41.54
N VAL A 21 15.55 15.27 41.29
CA VAL A 21 16.64 15.52 42.25
C VAL A 21 17.38 16.83 41.90
N THR A 22 17.12 17.89 42.66
CA THR A 22 17.86 19.16 42.58
C THR A 22 19.08 19.14 43.50
N GLY A 23 20.27 18.92 42.96
CA GLY A 23 21.54 19.04 43.69
C GLY A 23 22.21 20.40 43.46
N LYS A 24 22.38 21.19 44.53
CA LYS A 24 23.28 22.36 44.51
C LYS A 24 24.72 21.95 44.81
N LEU A 25 25.67 22.57 44.13
CA LEU A 25 27.07 22.67 44.56
C LEU A 25 27.52 24.13 44.37
N ASP A 26 27.85 24.80 45.47
CA ASP A 26 28.45 26.14 45.46
C ASP A 26 29.99 26.00 45.42
N GLY A 27 30.67 26.72 44.54
CA GLY A 27 32.12 26.63 44.35
C GLY A 27 32.70 27.67 43.38
N THR A 28 33.12 28.82 43.92
CA THR A 28 33.60 29.98 43.15
C THR A 28 35.08 29.88 42.76
N VAL A 29 35.47 30.44 41.59
CA VAL A 29 36.62 31.37 41.39
C VAL A 29 36.55 31.96 39.97
N ASP A 30 37.06 33.19 39.79
CA ASP A 30 36.97 34.02 38.58
C ASP A 30 37.80 33.57 37.37
N GLY A 31 37.32 33.95 36.16
CA GLY A 31 38.08 33.95 34.90
C GLY A 31 37.35 34.70 33.79
N ARG A 32 37.79 35.91 33.41
CA ARG A 32 37.18 36.76 32.36
C ARG A 32 37.98 36.75 31.04
N SER A 33 37.37 37.33 29.99
CA SER A 33 37.82 37.51 28.58
C SER A 33 38.01 36.20 27.78
N ALA A 34 37.39 35.95 26.62
CA ALA A 34 36.89 36.75 25.47
C ALA A 34 37.98 37.09 24.42
N GLY A 35 37.77 36.74 23.14
CA GLY A 35 38.80 36.92 22.09
C GLY A 35 38.57 36.35 20.67
N THR A 36 37.33 36.04 20.29
CA THR A 36 36.73 36.09 18.92
C THR A 36 37.62 36.30 17.66
N ILE A 37 37.72 35.22 16.83
CA ILE A 37 37.57 35.18 15.34
C ILE A 37 38.69 35.64 14.35
N ASP A 38 38.74 34.90 13.22
CA ASP A 38 39.32 35.11 11.86
C ASP A 38 40.83 35.29 11.58
N GLY A 39 41.24 34.71 10.44
CA GLY A 39 42.56 34.86 9.81
C GLY A 39 42.77 33.81 8.69
N ASN A 40 42.62 34.20 7.42
CA ASN A 40 42.58 33.27 6.27
C ASN A 40 43.85 33.37 5.37
N ALA A 41 44.01 32.36 4.50
CA ALA A 41 44.71 32.36 3.22
C ALA A 41 46.26 32.25 3.14
N GLN A 42 46.67 31.13 2.52
CA GLN A 42 47.53 31.03 1.32
C GLN A 42 49.06 31.28 1.36
N ASP A 43 49.76 30.18 1.06
CA ASP A 43 50.75 30.01 -0.03
C ASP A 43 52.14 30.67 0.06
N SER A 44 53.19 29.84 -0.08
CA SER A 44 54.55 30.25 -0.45
C SER A 44 55.34 29.02 -0.95
N VAL A 45 56.05 29.14 -2.08
CA VAL A 45 56.72 28.02 -2.77
C VAL A 45 58.16 28.37 -3.15
N ARG A 46 59.12 27.50 -2.78
CA ARG A 46 60.60 27.60 -2.98
C ARG A 46 61.23 28.71 -2.13
N ASP A 47 62.44 28.60 -1.58
CA ASP A 47 63.65 27.80 -1.92
C ASP A 47 64.04 26.78 -0.80
N ASN A 48 64.81 25.68 -0.92
CA ASN A 48 65.86 25.15 -1.82
C ASN A 48 67.22 25.02 -1.06
N VAL A 49 68.13 24.16 -1.57
CA VAL A 49 69.55 23.95 -1.19
C VAL A 49 69.90 22.96 -0.05
N ASP A 50 70.66 21.93 -0.47
CA ASP A 50 71.65 21.04 0.19
C ASP A 50 71.36 20.19 1.46
N GLY A 51 71.80 18.92 1.36
CA GLY A 51 71.72 17.93 2.45
C GLY A 51 72.32 16.55 2.10
N ARG A 52 73.40 16.48 1.31
CA ARG A 52 74.04 15.22 0.91
C ARG A 52 74.90 14.62 2.03
N LEU A 53 74.74 13.31 2.31
CA LEU A 53 75.81 12.48 2.89
C LEU A 53 75.68 11.02 2.44
N ASP A 54 76.80 10.42 2.04
CA ASP A 54 76.91 9.06 1.53
C ASP A 54 77.30 8.05 2.65
N GLY A 55 76.89 6.79 2.54
CA GLY A 55 77.26 5.71 3.47
C GLY A 55 77.03 4.32 2.87
N ASN A 56 78.03 3.45 2.89
CA ASN A 56 78.08 2.19 2.11
C ASN A 56 78.74 1.05 2.91
N VAL A 57 78.81 -0.16 2.32
CA VAL A 57 79.38 -1.42 2.83
C VAL A 57 78.47 -2.16 3.83
N GLY A 58 78.25 -3.48 3.74
CA GLY A 58 78.68 -4.48 2.74
C GLY A 58 78.99 -5.85 3.39
N GLY A 59 78.87 -6.95 2.63
CA GLY A 59 79.23 -8.30 3.09
C GLY A 59 78.47 -9.42 2.37
N ASP A 60 79.20 -10.26 1.63
CA ASP A 60 78.69 -11.41 0.88
C ASP A 60 78.61 -12.70 1.73
N LEU A 61 77.98 -13.76 1.19
CA LEU A 61 78.54 -15.11 1.01
C LEU A 61 77.48 -16.11 0.47
N ASP A 62 77.75 -16.67 -0.72
CA ASP A 62 77.87 -18.11 -1.06
C ASP A 62 76.98 -19.18 -0.35
N GLU A 63 76.48 -20.25 -0.99
CA GLU A 63 76.66 -20.77 -2.36
C GLU A 63 75.58 -21.82 -2.74
N ALA A 64 75.39 -22.06 -4.05
CA ALA A 64 75.18 -23.38 -4.70
C ALA A 64 73.92 -24.28 -4.38
N VAL A 65 73.41 -25.17 -5.25
CA VAL A 65 73.57 -25.42 -6.72
C VAL A 65 72.41 -26.30 -7.27
N SER A 66 71.95 -26.03 -8.50
CA SER A 66 71.16 -26.90 -9.44
C SER A 66 69.78 -27.49 -9.01
N GLY A 67 68.82 -27.72 -9.93
CA GLY A 67 68.69 -27.27 -11.32
C GLY A 67 68.05 -28.31 -12.29
N SER A 68 67.29 -27.83 -13.29
CA SER A 68 66.81 -28.55 -14.51
C SER A 68 65.88 -29.78 -14.32
N LEU A 69 65.02 -30.17 -15.26
CA LEU A 69 64.43 -29.56 -16.47
C LEU A 69 63.14 -30.34 -16.82
N ASP A 70 62.22 -29.71 -17.57
CA ASP A 70 61.59 -30.23 -18.80
C ASP A 70 60.19 -29.64 -19.06
N GLU A 71 59.97 -29.23 -20.31
CA GLU A 71 58.65 -28.89 -20.86
C GLU A 71 58.04 -30.12 -21.55
N GLN A 72 56.70 -30.16 -21.68
CA GLN A 72 56.00 -30.02 -22.99
C GLN A 72 54.55 -30.58 -22.99
N HIS A 73 53.81 -30.18 -24.03
CA HIS A 73 52.56 -30.77 -24.53
C HIS A 73 51.31 -30.72 -23.64
N THR A 74 50.69 -29.53 -23.65
CA THR A 74 49.24 -29.40 -23.49
C THR A 74 48.50 -30.01 -24.70
N VAL A 75 47.37 -30.69 -24.44
CA VAL A 75 46.36 -31.01 -25.47
C VAL A 75 44.99 -30.64 -24.92
N ARG A 76 44.29 -29.74 -25.62
CA ARG A 76 42.93 -29.30 -25.24
C ARG A 76 41.87 -30.31 -25.70
N ARG A 77 40.80 -30.45 -24.92
CA ARG A 77 39.46 -30.78 -25.43
C ARG A 77 38.54 -29.57 -25.24
N PRO A 78 37.70 -29.21 -26.22
CA PRO A 78 36.79 -28.07 -26.09
C PRO A 78 35.53 -28.41 -25.28
N LEU A 79 34.98 -27.40 -24.62
CA LEU A 79 33.58 -27.35 -24.20
C LEU A 79 32.79 -26.53 -25.23
N PRO A 80 31.52 -26.86 -25.53
CA PRO A 80 30.60 -25.94 -26.18
C PRO A 80 30.02 -24.96 -25.14
N GLU A 81 29.76 -23.73 -25.57
CA GLU A 81 29.06 -22.71 -24.78
C GLU A 81 27.53 -22.91 -24.87
N GLY A 82 26.78 -22.44 -23.87
CA GLY A 82 25.31 -22.38 -23.95
C GLY A 82 24.60 -22.03 -22.65
N ALA A 83 23.68 -21.06 -22.74
CA ALA A 83 22.65 -20.72 -21.75
C ALA A 83 23.13 -20.40 -20.31
N THR A 84 23.54 -19.15 -20.09
CA THR A 84 23.30 -18.48 -18.81
C THR A 84 21.84 -18.05 -18.73
N ASP A 85 21.10 -18.55 -17.74
CA ASP A 85 19.78 -18.02 -17.36
C ASP A 85 19.79 -17.79 -15.84
N GLN A 86 19.56 -16.53 -15.42
CA GLN A 86 19.62 -16.11 -14.02
C GLN A 86 18.22 -15.72 -13.53
N LEU A 87 17.45 -16.71 -13.07
CA LEU A 87 16.24 -16.43 -12.30
C LEU A 87 16.62 -15.78 -10.96
N ARG A 88 16.25 -14.50 -10.80
CA ARG A 88 16.32 -13.78 -9.52
C ARG A 88 15.38 -14.44 -8.51
N ILE A 89 15.85 -14.62 -7.27
CA ILE A 89 14.98 -14.94 -6.12
C ILE A 89 14.93 -13.67 -5.24
N PRO A 90 13.74 -13.19 -4.84
CA PRO A 90 13.60 -11.92 -4.12
C PRO A 90 13.98 -12.03 -2.62
N ASN A 91 14.37 -10.90 -2.04
CA ASN A 91 14.57 -10.77 -0.60
C ASN A 91 13.23 -10.90 0.15
N VAL A 92 13.21 -11.67 1.23
CA VAL A 92 12.03 -11.84 2.09
C VAL A 92 11.99 -10.74 3.14
N VAL A 93 11.04 -9.81 3.00
CA VAL A 93 10.65 -8.88 4.07
C VAL A 93 9.84 -9.65 5.12
N THR A 94 10.08 -9.38 6.40
CA THR A 94 9.31 -9.96 7.51
C THR A 94 7.98 -9.22 7.67
N ASP A 95 6.86 -9.87 7.32
CA ASP A 95 5.52 -9.30 7.53
C ASP A 95 4.63 -10.18 8.44
N ARG A 96 3.64 -9.56 9.07
CA ARG A 96 2.82 -10.11 10.14
C ARG A 96 1.74 -11.05 9.61
N HIS A 97 1.69 -12.28 10.14
CA HIS A 97 0.61 -13.21 9.84
C HIS A 97 -0.72 -12.77 10.49
N VAL A 98 -1.75 -12.65 9.66
CA VAL A 98 -3.17 -12.74 10.04
C VAL A 98 -3.73 -14.01 9.38
N LEU A 99 -4.58 -14.76 10.09
CA LEU A 99 -5.13 -16.03 9.61
C LEU A 99 -6.39 -15.81 8.74
N PRO A 100 -6.57 -16.57 7.64
CA PRO A 100 -7.77 -16.50 6.81
C PRO A 100 -8.92 -17.37 7.35
N GLY A 101 -10.15 -16.90 7.15
CA GLY A 101 -11.41 -17.65 7.27
C GLY A 101 -12.29 -17.37 6.05
N ALA A 102 -13.22 -18.25 5.70
CA ALA A 102 -13.76 -18.33 4.33
C ALA A 102 -15.30 -18.34 4.22
N THR A 103 -15.75 -18.00 3.00
CA THR A 103 -17.03 -18.35 2.33
C THR A 103 -18.38 -17.81 2.85
N ASP A 104 -19.10 -17.22 1.89
CA ASP A 104 -20.56 -17.27 1.61
C ASP A 104 -21.60 -16.78 2.65
N GLY A 105 -22.62 -16.04 2.18
CA GLY A 105 -23.81 -15.72 3.01
C GLY A 105 -24.72 -14.59 2.51
N THR A 106 -25.77 -14.94 1.76
CA THR A 106 -26.83 -14.08 1.22
C THR A 106 -27.72 -13.32 2.23
N ALA A 107 -28.02 -12.04 1.93
CA ALA A 107 -29.36 -11.39 1.93
C ALA A 107 -30.18 -11.06 3.22
N SER A 108 -31.02 -10.02 3.06
CA SER A 108 -32.29 -9.66 3.75
C SER A 108 -32.33 -9.10 5.19
N THR A 109 -32.53 -7.77 5.25
CA THR A 109 -33.55 -6.99 6.00
C THR A 109 -34.43 -7.62 7.11
N SER A 110 -34.36 -7.03 8.31
CA SER A 110 -35.46 -6.77 9.29
C SER A 110 -34.95 -5.70 10.28
N HIS A 111 -35.57 -4.56 10.63
CA HIS A 111 -36.95 -4.19 11.02
C HIS A 111 -37.41 -4.74 12.39
N GLU A 112 -37.27 -3.91 13.45
CA GLU A 112 -37.95 -3.88 14.78
C GLU A 112 -37.16 -2.89 15.70
N ASP A 113 -37.69 -2.17 16.70
CA ASP A 113 -38.98 -1.46 16.81
C ASP A 113 -38.88 -0.32 17.90
N ALA A 114 -39.99 0.40 18.14
CA ALA A 114 -40.35 1.52 19.05
C ALA A 114 -39.85 1.47 20.54
N PRO A 115 -40.08 2.49 21.43
CA PRO A 115 -41.10 3.57 21.35
C PRO A 115 -40.75 4.98 21.90
N THR A 116 -41.77 5.85 21.92
CA THR A 116 -41.79 7.29 22.22
C THR A 116 -42.26 7.64 23.65
N GLU A 117 -41.84 8.79 24.21
CA GLU A 117 -42.57 9.54 25.26
C GLU A 117 -42.59 11.06 24.98
N THR A 118 -43.29 11.88 25.79
CA THR A 118 -43.76 13.25 25.43
C THR A 118 -43.88 14.19 26.65
N HIS A 119 -44.09 15.51 26.41
CA HIS A 119 -44.42 16.61 27.34
C HIS A 119 -43.23 17.41 27.96
N ALA A 120 -43.32 18.71 28.33
CA ALA A 120 -44.17 19.84 27.87
C ALA A 120 -43.72 21.24 28.42
N ARG A 121 -43.93 22.31 27.62
CA ARG A 121 -44.20 23.76 27.93
C ARG A 121 -43.43 24.57 29.01
N LEU A 122 -43.03 25.80 28.63
CA LEU A 122 -43.21 27.16 29.25
C LEU A 122 -42.06 28.10 28.78
N GLY A 123 -42.16 29.43 28.56
CA GLY A 123 -43.24 30.44 28.60
C GLY A 123 -42.76 31.81 28.03
N GLY A 124 -43.61 32.86 27.99
CA GLY A 124 -43.25 34.27 27.58
C GLY A 124 -43.09 35.25 28.76
N PRO A 125 -43.01 36.61 28.61
CA PRO A 125 -43.52 37.47 27.51
C PRO A 125 -42.60 38.66 27.05
N GLU A 126 -43.15 39.63 26.27
CA GLU A 126 -42.56 40.90 25.74
C GLU A 126 -42.65 42.11 26.74
N PRO A 127 -42.46 43.45 26.41
CA PRO A 127 -42.01 44.16 25.17
C PRO A 127 -41.07 45.41 25.34
N THR A 128 -40.56 46.04 24.23
CA THR A 128 -40.69 47.49 23.81
C THR A 128 -39.67 48.05 22.75
N GLU A 129 -40.21 48.80 21.76
CA GLU A 129 -39.80 50.04 21.02
C GLU A 129 -38.41 50.37 20.34
N GLN A 130 -38.50 50.66 19.01
CA GLN A 130 -38.00 51.80 18.16
C GLN A 130 -36.55 52.41 18.21
N PHE A 131 -35.83 52.53 17.06
CA PHE A 131 -35.52 53.79 16.28
C PHE A 131 -34.52 53.64 15.07
N HIS A 132 -34.31 54.74 14.29
CA HIS A 132 -33.66 54.87 12.93
C HIS A 132 -32.11 54.74 12.81
N PRO A 133 -31.54 54.77 11.57
CA PRO A 133 -30.83 55.98 11.06
C PRO A 133 -30.84 56.25 9.51
N GLY A 134 -30.11 57.31 9.08
CA GLY A 134 -29.68 57.70 7.70
C GLY A 134 -28.41 58.59 7.77
N PRO A 135 -27.97 59.47 6.82
CA PRO A 135 -28.37 59.73 5.41
C PRO A 135 -27.20 60.06 4.38
N PHE A 136 -27.52 60.24 3.06
CA PHE A 136 -26.91 61.11 1.98
C PHE A 136 -25.37 61.19 1.68
N PRO A 137 -24.85 61.73 0.51
CA PRO A 137 -25.42 62.57 -0.60
C PRO A 137 -25.66 61.80 -1.95
N GLY A 138 -25.64 62.31 -3.21
CA GLY A 138 -25.23 63.60 -3.84
C GLY A 138 -25.71 63.82 -5.32
N GLY A 139 -24.87 64.35 -6.25
CA GLY A 139 -25.24 64.74 -7.65
C GLY A 139 -24.03 64.99 -8.59
N PRO A 140 -24.12 65.68 -9.79
CA PRO A 140 -25.20 66.56 -10.29
C PRO A 140 -25.53 66.62 -11.84
N ALA A 141 -26.59 67.38 -12.20
CA ALA A 141 -26.85 68.19 -13.45
C ALA A 141 -27.23 67.55 -14.83
N GLY A 142 -28.17 68.16 -15.59
CA GLY A 142 -28.58 67.66 -16.94
C GLY A 142 -29.68 68.33 -17.85
N ASN A 143 -30.40 69.40 -17.48
CA ASN A 143 -31.23 70.31 -18.34
C ASN A 143 -32.30 69.83 -19.39
N GLY A 144 -33.59 69.88 -19.00
CA GLY A 144 -34.73 70.51 -19.75
C GLY A 144 -35.29 69.90 -21.07
N PRO A 145 -36.38 70.47 -21.68
CA PRO A 145 -37.25 71.60 -21.25
C PRO A 145 -38.79 71.28 -21.24
N VAL A 146 -39.62 72.31 -20.94
CA VAL A 146 -41.11 72.32 -20.89
C VAL A 146 -41.62 73.72 -21.38
N PRO A 147 -42.92 74.00 -21.73
CA PRO A 147 -43.97 74.33 -20.74
C PRO A 147 -45.46 73.84 -21.04
N PRO A 148 -46.54 74.62 -21.32
CA PRO A 148 -47.76 74.57 -20.45
C PRO A 148 -49.17 74.58 -21.10
N GLY A 149 -50.23 74.45 -20.27
CA GLY A 149 -51.62 74.84 -20.63
C GLY A 149 -52.69 74.54 -19.56
N GLU A 150 -53.25 75.59 -18.94
CA GLU A 150 -54.35 75.61 -17.93
C GLU A 150 -55.27 76.83 -18.23
N PRO A 151 -56.37 77.16 -17.51
CA PRO A 151 -57.21 76.41 -16.54
C PRO A 151 -58.75 76.58 -16.75
N ASN A 152 -59.58 76.07 -15.81
CA ASN A 152 -60.80 76.69 -15.21
C ASN A 152 -62.06 75.82 -15.04
N ALA A 153 -62.85 76.11 -13.99
CA ALA A 153 -64.23 75.67 -13.73
C ALA A 153 -65.13 76.90 -13.44
N PRO A 154 -66.47 76.80 -13.62
CA PRO A 154 -67.44 76.83 -12.49
C PRO A 154 -68.48 75.66 -12.61
N ALA A 155 -69.33 75.29 -11.64
CA ALA A 155 -70.39 76.01 -10.89
C ALA A 155 -71.57 76.53 -11.80
N ASP A 156 -72.86 76.53 -11.45
CA ASP A 156 -73.60 76.12 -10.23
C ASP A 156 -75.11 75.86 -10.55
N ALA A 157 -75.88 75.34 -9.58
CA ALA A 157 -77.35 75.42 -9.33
C ALA A 157 -78.43 75.31 -10.44
N GLY A 158 -79.54 74.57 -10.16
CA GLY A 158 -80.78 74.67 -10.98
C GLY A 158 -81.89 73.62 -10.79
N GLU A 159 -82.68 73.69 -9.70
CA GLU A 159 -84.07 73.18 -9.65
C GLU A 159 -85.08 74.31 -10.04
N PRO A 160 -86.41 74.10 -10.18
CA PRO A 160 -87.25 72.88 -10.12
C PRO A 160 -88.18 72.68 -11.35
N GLY A 161 -88.98 71.60 -11.39
CA GLY A 161 -90.10 71.49 -12.36
C GLY A 161 -90.91 70.19 -12.43
N GLU A 162 -92.19 70.24 -12.03
CA GLU A 162 -93.25 69.25 -12.30
C GLU A 162 -93.97 69.53 -13.66
N PRO A 163 -94.86 68.66 -14.20
CA PRO A 163 -94.95 67.20 -14.06
C PRO A 163 -95.21 66.43 -15.40
N ALA A 164 -95.12 65.09 -15.33
CA ALA A 164 -95.87 64.08 -16.10
C ALA A 164 -96.04 64.20 -17.64
N ALA A 165 -95.32 63.35 -18.40
CA ALA A 165 -95.71 62.90 -19.74
C ALA A 165 -95.48 61.38 -19.92
N ARG A 166 -96.49 60.63 -20.39
CA ARG A 166 -96.43 59.17 -20.59
C ARG A 166 -95.74 58.79 -21.93
N PRO A 167 -94.59 58.08 -21.94
CA PRO A 167 -93.94 57.66 -23.19
C PRO A 167 -94.55 56.39 -23.82
N ARG A 168 -94.52 56.30 -25.15
CA ARG A 168 -95.17 55.25 -25.96
C ARG A 168 -94.27 54.03 -26.24
N TRP A 169 -93.73 53.36 -25.23
CA TRP A 169 -92.75 52.27 -25.44
C TRP A 169 -93.30 50.91 -25.88
N ARG A 170 -94.63 50.70 -26.00
CA ARG A 170 -95.20 49.37 -26.35
C ARG A 170 -94.76 48.81 -27.71
N ARG A 171 -94.27 49.62 -28.66
CA ARG A 171 -93.70 49.13 -29.95
C ARG A 171 -92.21 48.76 -29.87
N PRO A 172 -91.28 49.62 -29.41
CA PRO A 172 -89.89 49.20 -29.22
C PRO A 172 -89.75 48.08 -28.18
N ALA A 173 -90.61 48.02 -27.15
CA ALA A 173 -90.63 46.91 -26.21
C ALA A 173 -91.08 45.59 -26.86
N LEU A 174 -92.01 45.61 -27.84
CA LEU A 174 -92.38 44.40 -28.60
C LEU A 174 -91.26 43.95 -29.54
N ILE A 175 -90.55 44.89 -30.19
CA ILE A 175 -89.38 44.57 -31.03
C ILE A 175 -88.24 44.03 -30.16
N GLY A 176 -87.96 44.65 -29.02
CA GLY A 176 -86.97 44.19 -28.05
C GLY A 176 -87.31 42.81 -27.47
N ALA A 177 -88.57 42.56 -27.12
CA ALA A 177 -89.04 41.25 -26.65
C ALA A 177 -88.98 40.18 -27.77
N ALA A 178 -89.27 40.53 -29.02
CA ALA A 178 -89.13 39.63 -30.15
C ALA A 178 -87.66 39.32 -30.45
N ALA A 179 -86.78 40.32 -30.45
CA ALA A 179 -85.34 40.14 -30.63
C ALA A 179 -84.72 39.34 -29.48
N PHE A 180 -85.10 39.61 -28.23
CA PHE A 180 -84.70 38.82 -27.06
C PHE A 180 -85.23 37.40 -27.13
N GLY A 181 -86.48 37.19 -27.58
CA GLY A 181 -87.05 35.87 -27.81
C GLY A 181 -86.32 35.08 -28.90
N VAL A 182 -85.93 35.73 -30.00
CA VAL A 182 -85.10 35.12 -31.06
C VAL A 182 -83.69 34.82 -30.55
N LEU A 183 -83.06 35.72 -29.80
CA LEU A 183 -81.74 35.48 -29.20
C LEU A 183 -81.77 34.36 -28.14
N ALA A 184 -82.82 34.28 -27.32
CA ALA A 184 -83.02 33.20 -26.37
C ALA A 184 -83.31 31.86 -27.06
N LEU A 185 -84.05 31.87 -28.17
CA LEU A 185 -84.26 30.69 -29.01
C LEU A 185 -82.96 30.22 -29.66
N LEU A 186 -82.18 31.13 -30.26
CA LEU A 186 -80.88 30.84 -30.84
C LEU A 186 -79.87 30.34 -29.80
N TYR A 187 -79.86 30.93 -28.60
CA TYR A 187 -79.05 30.48 -27.46
C TYR A 187 -79.48 29.09 -26.97
N GLY A 188 -80.78 28.81 -26.88
CA GLY A 188 -81.29 27.47 -26.55
C GLY A 188 -80.95 26.41 -27.59
N VAL A 189 -81.00 26.77 -28.88
CA VAL A 189 -80.56 25.90 -30.00
C VAL A 189 -79.04 25.71 -29.96
N ASP A 190 -78.25 26.74 -29.69
CA ASP A 190 -76.79 26.64 -29.59
C ASP A 190 -76.35 25.77 -28.40
N LEU A 191 -77.03 25.87 -27.26
CA LEU A 191 -76.84 24.98 -26.10
C LEU A 191 -77.16 23.52 -26.44
N LEU A 192 -78.25 23.25 -27.17
CA LEU A 192 -78.65 21.90 -27.58
C LEU A 192 -77.69 21.31 -28.64
N VAL A 193 -77.28 22.10 -29.62
CA VAL A 193 -76.43 21.64 -30.75
C VAL A 193 -74.96 21.48 -30.33
N SER A 194 -74.47 22.26 -29.36
CA SER A 194 -73.10 22.14 -28.86
C SER A 194 -72.94 21.18 -27.66
N GLN A 195 -74.00 20.50 -27.23
CA GLN A 195 -73.94 19.62 -26.06
C GLN A 195 -73.02 18.42 -26.35
N GLY A 196 -71.98 18.22 -25.53
CA GLY A 196 -70.95 17.20 -25.79
C GLY A 196 -69.95 17.56 -26.91
N SER A 197 -69.87 18.83 -27.30
CA SER A 197 -68.83 19.36 -28.19
C SER A 197 -67.73 20.08 -27.40
N VAL A 198 -66.50 20.00 -27.91
CA VAL A 198 -65.33 20.75 -27.43
C VAL A 198 -65.60 22.26 -27.54
N PRO A 199 -65.11 23.13 -26.62
CA PRO A 199 -65.28 24.58 -26.74
C PRO A 199 -64.76 25.14 -28.07
N ARG A 200 -65.45 26.15 -28.64
CA ARG A 200 -65.03 26.80 -29.89
C ARG A 200 -63.69 27.55 -29.69
N GLY A 201 -62.86 27.53 -30.72
CA GLY A 201 -61.51 28.11 -30.69
C GLY A 201 -60.47 27.31 -29.90
N VAL A 202 -60.76 26.08 -29.48
CA VAL A 202 -59.75 25.23 -28.81
C VAL A 202 -58.84 24.54 -29.82
N THR A 203 -57.54 24.77 -29.68
CA THR A 203 -56.49 23.98 -30.33
C THR A 203 -55.80 23.07 -29.32
N VAL A 204 -55.26 21.95 -29.80
CA VAL A 204 -54.41 21.02 -29.04
C VAL A 204 -53.21 20.68 -29.90
N ALA A 205 -51.99 21.01 -29.43
CA ALA A 205 -50.73 20.82 -30.18
C ALA A 205 -50.82 21.34 -31.64
N GLY A 206 -51.38 22.54 -31.80
CA GLY A 206 -51.61 23.18 -33.10
C GLY A 206 -52.82 22.68 -33.93
N VAL A 207 -53.51 21.60 -33.54
CA VAL A 207 -54.69 21.07 -34.25
C VAL A 207 -55.98 21.74 -33.74
N ASP A 208 -56.80 22.31 -34.62
CA ASP A 208 -58.10 22.90 -34.26
C ASP A 208 -59.17 21.81 -34.11
N VAL A 209 -59.71 21.70 -32.89
CA VAL A 209 -60.80 20.79 -32.51
C VAL A 209 -62.06 21.56 -32.10
N GLY A 210 -62.07 22.88 -32.28
CA GLY A 210 -63.05 23.78 -31.70
C GLY A 210 -64.47 23.56 -32.21
N GLY A 211 -65.37 23.14 -31.32
CA GLY A 211 -66.78 22.88 -31.67
C GLY A 211 -67.04 21.52 -32.32
N MET A 212 -66.04 20.65 -32.47
CA MET A 212 -66.25 19.24 -32.82
C MET A 212 -66.90 18.48 -31.66
N SER A 213 -67.64 17.40 -31.95
CA SER A 213 -68.01 16.45 -30.89
C SER A 213 -66.75 15.78 -30.32
N LYS A 214 -66.75 15.42 -29.03
CA LYS A 214 -65.54 14.85 -28.37
C LYS A 214 -64.96 13.64 -29.14
N ALA A 215 -65.82 12.71 -29.59
CA ALA A 215 -65.43 11.56 -30.42
C ALA A 215 -65.10 11.86 -31.90
N SER A 216 -65.18 13.12 -32.34
CA SER A 216 -64.60 13.59 -33.61
C SER A 216 -63.27 14.29 -33.39
N ALA A 217 -63.18 15.14 -32.35
CA ALA A 217 -61.92 15.73 -31.91
C ALA A 217 -60.84 14.67 -31.61
N GLU A 218 -61.21 13.60 -30.90
CA GLU A 218 -60.32 12.46 -30.60
C GLU A 218 -59.71 11.84 -31.88
N ARG A 219 -60.52 11.67 -32.93
CA ARG A 219 -60.09 11.09 -34.21
C ARG A 219 -59.25 12.07 -35.04
N GLU A 220 -59.63 13.34 -35.08
CA GLU A 220 -58.87 14.37 -35.78
C GLU A 220 -57.47 14.55 -35.16
N LEU A 221 -57.39 14.58 -33.82
CA LEU A 221 -56.12 14.60 -33.10
C LEU A 221 -55.28 13.36 -33.39
N ARG A 222 -55.91 12.18 -33.41
CA ARG A 222 -55.21 10.94 -33.75
C ARG A 222 -54.64 10.97 -35.16
N ASP A 223 -55.48 11.24 -36.16
CA ASP A 223 -55.11 11.22 -37.58
C ASP A 223 -54.01 12.25 -37.91
N GLN A 224 -53.96 13.39 -37.19
CA GLN A 224 -52.94 14.44 -37.40
C GLN A 224 -51.68 14.31 -36.50
N LEU A 225 -51.78 13.77 -35.29
CA LEU A 225 -50.67 13.73 -34.32
C LEU A 225 -50.01 12.36 -34.17
N GLU A 226 -50.72 11.23 -34.30
CA GLU A 226 -50.15 9.89 -34.12
C GLU A 226 -48.91 9.63 -35.03
N PRO A 227 -48.83 10.12 -36.29
CA PRO A 227 -47.63 10.02 -37.13
C PRO A 227 -46.44 10.93 -36.73
N ARG A 228 -46.68 11.97 -35.91
CA ARG A 228 -45.65 12.88 -35.40
C ARG A 228 -45.11 12.39 -34.05
N LEU A 229 -46.01 12.01 -33.15
CA LEU A 229 -45.72 11.44 -31.82
C LEU A 229 -44.98 10.09 -31.87
N SER A 230 -44.89 9.46 -33.05
CA SER A 230 -44.13 8.23 -33.30
C SER A 230 -42.68 8.48 -33.77
N GLN A 231 -42.20 9.73 -33.79
CA GLN A 231 -40.85 10.09 -34.25
C GLN A 231 -39.90 10.30 -33.06
N PRO A 232 -38.58 10.02 -33.19
CA PRO A 232 -37.61 10.30 -32.14
C PRO A 232 -37.53 11.81 -31.84
N VAL A 233 -37.72 12.18 -30.58
CA VAL A 233 -37.71 13.56 -30.12
C VAL A 233 -36.27 13.97 -29.80
N PRO A 234 -35.72 15.05 -30.38
CA PRO A 234 -34.37 15.49 -30.06
C PRO A 234 -34.31 16.05 -28.64
N PHE A 235 -33.28 15.67 -27.89
CA PHE A 235 -33.01 16.23 -26.56
C PHE A 235 -31.58 16.75 -26.46
N ARG A 236 -31.37 17.59 -25.45
CA ARG A 236 -30.06 18.04 -25.00
C ARG A 236 -29.97 17.89 -23.49
N ALA A 237 -28.87 17.34 -23.01
CA ALA A 237 -28.54 17.22 -21.60
C ALA A 237 -27.11 17.75 -21.39
N GLY A 238 -27.00 19.03 -21.05
CA GLY A 238 -25.73 19.75 -20.94
C GLY A 238 -24.98 19.89 -22.27
N ASP A 239 -23.95 19.06 -22.49
CA ASP A 239 -23.18 18.97 -23.74
C ASP A 239 -23.55 17.76 -24.62
N VAL A 240 -24.37 16.83 -24.13
CA VAL A 240 -24.88 15.69 -24.91
C VAL A 240 -26.12 16.11 -25.70
N GLU A 241 -26.12 15.87 -27.02
CA GLU A 241 -27.29 15.98 -27.89
C GLU A 241 -27.57 14.62 -28.56
N ASP A 242 -28.78 14.09 -28.39
CA ASP A 242 -29.23 12.79 -28.95
C ASP A 242 -30.78 12.81 -29.10
N THR A 243 -31.40 11.65 -29.30
CA THR A 243 -32.85 11.50 -29.48
C THR A 243 -33.46 10.48 -28.51
N LEU A 244 -34.69 10.77 -28.08
CA LEU A 244 -35.53 9.90 -27.26
C LEU A 244 -36.62 9.28 -28.15
N ASP A 245 -36.74 7.95 -28.18
CA ASP A 245 -37.85 7.25 -28.85
C ASP A 245 -39.07 7.21 -27.90
N PRO A 246 -40.19 7.89 -28.22
CA PRO A 246 -41.35 7.92 -27.34
C PRO A 246 -42.02 6.56 -27.17
N GLY A 247 -41.96 5.71 -28.20
CA GLY A 247 -42.53 4.36 -28.17
C GLY A 247 -41.75 3.42 -27.26
N GLN A 248 -40.42 3.55 -27.21
CA GLN A 248 -39.56 2.82 -26.28
C GLN A 248 -39.67 3.35 -24.85
N ALA A 249 -39.79 4.67 -24.67
CA ALA A 249 -40.06 5.32 -23.38
C ALA A 249 -41.50 5.12 -22.86
N GLY A 250 -42.35 4.40 -23.60
CA GLY A 250 -43.74 4.11 -23.20
C GLY A 250 -44.69 5.31 -23.23
N LEU A 251 -44.29 6.42 -23.85
CA LEU A 251 -45.04 7.67 -23.95
C LEU A 251 -46.15 7.59 -24.99
N LYS A 252 -47.36 7.97 -24.61
CA LYS A 252 -48.56 7.98 -25.46
C LYS A 252 -49.44 9.18 -25.09
N LEU A 253 -50.25 9.65 -26.03
CA LEU A 253 -51.35 10.55 -25.70
C LEU A 253 -52.50 9.76 -25.10
N ASP A 254 -53.03 10.24 -23.97
CA ASP A 254 -54.40 9.94 -23.59
C ASP A 254 -55.33 10.86 -24.42
N TRP A 255 -55.77 10.35 -25.56
CA TRP A 255 -56.68 11.07 -26.47
C TRP A 255 -57.99 11.47 -25.79
N ALA A 256 -58.52 10.62 -24.89
CA ALA A 256 -59.76 10.88 -24.18
C ALA A 256 -59.56 11.95 -23.10
N GLY A 257 -58.54 11.79 -22.25
CA GLY A 257 -58.16 12.77 -21.22
C GLY A 257 -57.80 14.13 -21.80
N THR A 258 -57.11 14.17 -22.96
CA THR A 258 -56.78 15.41 -23.67
C THR A 258 -58.03 16.15 -24.16
N VAL A 259 -58.99 15.42 -24.74
CA VAL A 259 -60.28 16.00 -25.18
C VAL A 259 -61.18 16.36 -23.99
N GLU A 260 -61.04 15.71 -22.84
CA GLU A 260 -61.72 16.06 -21.59
C GLU A 260 -61.10 17.30 -20.92
N GLN A 261 -59.78 17.47 -20.96
CA GLN A 261 -59.06 18.66 -20.46
C GLN A 261 -59.46 19.96 -21.18
N ALA A 262 -59.91 19.87 -22.43
CA ALA A 262 -60.52 21.00 -23.14
C ALA A 262 -61.83 21.49 -22.49
N GLY A 263 -62.52 20.62 -21.75
CA GLY A 263 -63.74 20.91 -21.00
C GLY A 263 -65.02 20.87 -21.83
N ASP A 264 -66.08 21.48 -21.29
CA ASP A 264 -67.37 21.65 -21.96
C ASP A 264 -67.62 23.10 -22.38
N GLN A 265 -68.43 23.28 -23.42
CA GLN A 265 -68.84 24.59 -23.93
C GLN A 265 -69.46 25.48 -22.83
N PRO A 266 -68.96 26.72 -22.60
CA PRO A 266 -69.32 27.51 -21.43
C PRO A 266 -70.81 27.92 -21.42
N LEU A 267 -71.39 28.02 -20.22
CA LEU A 267 -72.80 28.38 -20.00
C LEU A 267 -73.05 29.91 -19.91
N ASN A 268 -72.05 30.74 -20.22
CA ASN A 268 -72.19 32.20 -20.23
C ASN A 268 -72.38 32.69 -21.69
N PRO A 269 -73.49 33.37 -22.03
CA PRO A 269 -73.78 33.75 -23.41
C PRO A 269 -72.75 34.70 -24.02
N PHE A 270 -72.05 35.51 -23.21
CA PHE A 270 -71.00 36.40 -23.72
C PHE A 270 -69.73 35.63 -24.09
N THR A 271 -69.27 34.70 -23.25
CA THR A 271 -68.04 33.93 -23.57
C THR A 271 -68.25 32.99 -24.76
N ARG A 272 -69.46 32.46 -24.95
CA ARG A 272 -69.85 31.71 -26.16
C ARG A 272 -69.87 32.54 -27.45
N LEU A 273 -70.15 33.85 -27.35
CA LEU A 273 -70.13 34.75 -28.49
C LEU A 273 -68.68 35.14 -28.84
N PHE A 274 -67.83 35.36 -27.83
CA PHE A 274 -66.42 35.67 -28.05
C PHE A 274 -65.57 34.46 -28.44
N SER A 275 -65.96 33.23 -28.11
CA SER A 275 -65.21 32.00 -28.50
C SER A 275 -65.22 31.69 -30.01
N PHE A 276 -65.96 32.45 -30.82
CA PHE A 276 -65.81 32.47 -32.27
C PHE A 276 -64.61 33.31 -32.76
N PHE A 277 -63.98 34.09 -31.89
CA PHE A 277 -62.93 35.06 -32.21
C PHE A 277 -61.69 34.97 -31.29
N THR A 278 -61.67 34.01 -30.37
CA THR A 278 -60.55 33.78 -29.44
C THR A 278 -60.06 32.35 -29.56
N MET A 279 -58.79 32.16 -29.93
CA MET A 279 -58.15 30.85 -29.84
C MET A 279 -57.66 30.60 -28.41
N ARG A 280 -57.72 29.35 -27.96
CA ARG A 280 -57.18 28.86 -26.68
C ARG A 280 -56.50 27.52 -26.93
N GLU A 281 -55.18 27.48 -26.80
CA GLU A 281 -54.48 26.20 -26.77
C GLU A 281 -54.71 25.47 -25.44
N VAL A 282 -54.82 24.15 -25.52
CA VAL A 282 -54.92 23.23 -24.41
C VAL A 282 -53.82 22.18 -24.58
N GLY A 283 -52.99 22.02 -23.54
CA GLY A 283 -51.92 21.01 -23.53
C GLY A 283 -52.46 19.59 -23.55
N VAL A 284 -51.60 18.64 -23.92
CA VAL A 284 -51.93 17.21 -24.00
C VAL A 284 -51.86 16.52 -22.65
N VAL A 285 -52.64 15.44 -22.49
CA VAL A 285 -52.48 14.49 -21.39
C VAL A 285 -51.56 13.37 -21.84
N THR A 286 -50.37 13.29 -21.24
CA THR A 286 -49.41 12.20 -21.47
C THR A 286 -49.75 11.00 -20.59
N ALA A 287 -50.00 9.85 -21.21
CA ALA A 287 -50.02 8.55 -20.56
C ALA A 287 -48.66 7.88 -20.77
N ALA A 288 -47.97 7.52 -19.69
CA ALA A 288 -46.68 6.83 -19.73
C ALA A 288 -46.75 5.47 -19.03
N GLU A 289 -46.05 4.47 -19.56
CA GLU A 289 -45.82 3.20 -18.85
C GLU A 289 -44.63 3.37 -17.89
N PRO A 290 -44.79 3.21 -16.55
CA PRO A 290 -43.76 3.60 -15.59
C PRO A 290 -42.43 2.85 -15.68
N ASN A 291 -42.43 1.61 -16.16
CA ASN A 291 -41.22 0.80 -16.28
C ASN A 291 -40.47 1.15 -17.58
N GLN A 292 -41.20 1.38 -18.68
CA GLN A 292 -40.62 1.83 -19.94
C GLN A 292 -40.02 3.24 -19.82
N LEU A 293 -40.73 4.16 -19.16
CA LEU A 293 -40.21 5.51 -18.91
C LEU A 293 -38.98 5.48 -17.98
N ARG A 294 -39.01 4.62 -16.94
CA ARG A 294 -37.83 4.41 -16.08
C ARG A 294 -36.65 3.87 -16.88
N ASN A 295 -36.84 2.80 -17.65
CA ASN A 295 -35.76 2.21 -18.45
C ASN A 295 -35.16 3.24 -19.42
N ALA A 296 -35.98 4.10 -20.01
CA ALA A 296 -35.49 5.19 -20.85
C ALA A 296 -34.67 6.23 -20.07
N MET A 297 -35.02 6.55 -18.82
CA MET A 297 -34.17 7.40 -17.96
C MET A 297 -32.87 6.69 -17.55
N ASP A 298 -32.92 5.39 -17.25
CA ASP A 298 -31.73 4.58 -16.95
C ASP A 298 -30.79 4.48 -18.20
N ASP A 299 -31.34 4.36 -19.42
CA ASP A 299 -30.61 4.42 -20.69
C ASP A 299 -30.05 5.82 -21.01
N LEU A 300 -30.74 6.89 -20.59
CA LEU A 300 -30.24 8.26 -20.70
C LEU A 300 -29.10 8.52 -19.71
N HIS A 301 -29.20 8.06 -18.45
CA HIS A 301 -28.08 8.10 -17.49
C HIS A 301 -26.84 7.44 -18.08
N ALA A 302 -26.96 6.26 -18.70
CA ALA A 302 -25.85 5.54 -19.34
C ALA A 302 -25.19 6.29 -20.53
N LYS A 303 -25.78 7.40 -21.01
CA LYS A 303 -25.23 8.29 -22.05
C LYS A 303 -24.80 9.67 -21.54
N VAL A 304 -25.44 10.16 -20.48
CA VAL A 304 -25.35 11.55 -19.98
C VAL A 304 -24.50 11.69 -18.73
N ASP A 305 -24.48 10.66 -17.88
CA ASP A 305 -23.74 10.67 -16.63
C ASP A 305 -22.25 10.38 -16.88
N ARG A 306 -21.37 11.22 -16.31
CA ARG A 306 -19.92 11.01 -16.27
C ARG A 306 -19.34 11.55 -14.97
N GLU A 307 -18.39 10.83 -14.39
CA GLU A 307 -17.62 11.32 -13.24
C GLU A 307 -16.67 12.46 -13.66
N PRO A 308 -16.38 13.43 -12.76
CA PRO A 308 -15.43 14.50 -13.05
C PRO A 308 -14.00 13.96 -13.16
N VAL A 309 -13.32 14.26 -14.28
CA VAL A 309 -11.93 13.85 -14.53
C VAL A 309 -11.03 15.07 -14.45
N GLU A 310 -10.21 15.15 -13.40
CA GLU A 310 -9.20 16.19 -13.28
C GLU A 310 -8.14 16.08 -14.39
N GLY A 311 -7.78 17.22 -14.97
CA GLY A 311 -6.76 17.30 -16.00
C GLY A 311 -5.38 16.93 -15.44
N THR A 312 -4.51 16.35 -16.26
CA THR A 312 -3.18 15.90 -15.83
C THR A 312 -2.21 15.80 -17.01
N ILE A 313 -0.99 15.31 -16.78
CA ILE A 313 0.00 15.04 -17.83
C ILE A 313 0.46 13.59 -17.69
N ARG A 314 0.27 12.82 -18.76
CA ARG A 314 0.66 11.41 -18.88
C ARG A 314 1.92 11.29 -19.73
N PHE A 315 2.78 10.31 -19.46
CA PHE A 315 3.97 10.06 -20.28
C PHE A 315 3.81 8.81 -21.17
N GLU A 316 4.30 8.91 -22.41
CA GLU A 316 4.53 7.78 -23.31
C GLU A 316 6.03 7.70 -23.64
N GLY A 317 6.73 6.81 -22.93
CA GLY A 317 8.19 6.84 -22.87
C GLY A 317 8.64 8.18 -22.28
N ALA A 318 9.46 8.93 -23.02
CA ALA A 318 9.87 10.29 -22.67
C ALA A 318 8.92 11.40 -23.19
N THR A 319 7.76 11.06 -23.77
CA THR A 319 6.86 12.06 -24.39
C THR A 319 5.77 12.48 -23.40
N PRO A 320 5.69 13.76 -22.97
CA PRO A 320 4.58 14.24 -22.16
C PRO A 320 3.36 14.53 -23.04
N ILE A 321 2.20 14.03 -22.61
CA ILE A 321 0.91 14.15 -23.29
C ILE A 321 -0.08 14.80 -22.32
N PRO A 322 -0.68 15.96 -22.64
CA PRO A 322 -1.71 16.56 -21.82
C PRO A 322 -2.98 15.70 -21.83
N VAL A 323 -3.66 15.65 -20.70
CA VAL A 323 -5.02 15.15 -20.54
C VAL A 323 -5.84 16.33 -20.04
N ASP A 324 -6.71 16.86 -20.89
CA ASP A 324 -7.54 18.01 -20.53
C ASP A 324 -8.61 17.62 -19.48
N PRO A 325 -9.02 18.54 -18.60
CA PRO A 325 -10.00 18.29 -17.54
C PRO A 325 -11.43 18.20 -18.09
N GLU A 326 -12.18 17.17 -17.70
CA GLU A 326 -13.59 16.97 -18.09
C GLU A 326 -14.52 17.14 -16.87
N GLN A 327 -15.49 18.08 -16.98
CA GLN A 327 -16.46 18.32 -15.91
C GLN A 327 -17.43 17.15 -15.78
N GLY A 328 -17.64 16.70 -14.54
CA GLY A 328 -18.61 15.66 -14.23
C GLY A 328 -20.03 16.16 -14.49
N GLN A 329 -20.91 15.24 -14.86
CA GLN A 329 -22.31 15.55 -15.16
C GLN A 329 -23.19 14.38 -14.72
N GLN A 330 -24.39 14.69 -14.26
CA GLN A 330 -25.43 13.72 -13.93
C GLN A 330 -26.79 14.25 -14.36
N LEU A 331 -27.61 13.41 -15.01
CA LEU A 331 -28.99 13.72 -15.33
C LEU A 331 -29.84 13.90 -14.05
N ASP A 332 -30.59 15.00 -13.95
CA ASP A 332 -31.67 15.09 -12.98
C ASP A 332 -32.86 14.28 -13.52
N ALA A 333 -32.95 13.02 -13.12
CA ALA A 333 -33.99 12.09 -13.60
C ALA A 333 -35.42 12.56 -13.28
N GLU A 334 -35.63 13.28 -12.17
CA GLU A 334 -36.96 13.76 -11.78
C GLU A 334 -37.36 14.97 -12.64
N GLY A 335 -36.47 15.96 -12.76
CA GLY A 335 -36.67 17.11 -13.64
C GLY A 335 -36.76 16.70 -15.13
N ALA A 336 -35.92 15.78 -15.58
CA ALA A 336 -35.96 15.24 -16.95
C ALA A 336 -37.28 14.49 -17.21
N THR A 337 -37.76 13.68 -16.26
CA THR A 337 -39.08 13.04 -16.33
C THR A 337 -40.20 14.08 -16.47
N GLN A 338 -40.15 15.18 -15.71
CA GLN A 338 -41.14 16.26 -15.81
C GLN A 338 -41.09 16.98 -17.17
N VAL A 339 -39.90 17.32 -17.68
CA VAL A 339 -39.71 17.94 -19.00
C VAL A 339 -40.20 17.03 -20.12
N VAL A 340 -39.82 15.74 -20.09
CA VAL A 340 -40.28 14.73 -21.06
C VAL A 340 -41.81 14.65 -21.04
N LEU A 341 -42.43 14.38 -19.89
CA LEU A 341 -43.89 14.20 -19.80
C LEU A 341 -44.69 15.43 -20.25
N ALA A 342 -44.16 16.64 -20.07
CA ALA A 342 -44.82 17.89 -20.45
C ALA A 342 -44.60 18.30 -21.92
N HIS A 343 -43.43 17.98 -22.52
CA HIS A 343 -43.00 18.58 -23.79
C HIS A 343 -42.67 17.61 -24.93
N TRP A 344 -42.61 16.29 -24.69
CA TRP A 344 -42.31 15.28 -25.74
C TRP A 344 -43.24 15.34 -26.97
N ALA A 345 -44.46 15.85 -26.79
CA ALA A 345 -45.49 15.95 -27.82
C ALA A 345 -45.40 17.27 -28.64
N SER A 346 -44.38 18.09 -28.41
CA SER A 346 -44.10 19.32 -29.18
C SER A 346 -43.10 19.06 -30.31
N ASP A 347 -42.98 20.01 -31.25
CA ASP A 347 -41.91 19.99 -32.27
C ASP A 347 -40.57 20.57 -31.73
N GLU A 348 -40.47 20.86 -30.43
CA GLU A 348 -39.31 21.51 -29.82
C GLU A 348 -38.31 20.48 -29.25
N ARG A 349 -37.04 20.90 -29.11
CA ARG A 349 -36.00 20.11 -28.47
C ARG A 349 -36.22 20.09 -26.95
N LEU A 350 -36.12 18.91 -26.35
CA LEU A 350 -36.17 18.76 -24.90
C LEU A 350 -34.83 19.16 -24.26
N GLU A 351 -34.79 20.28 -23.57
CA GLU A 351 -33.64 20.68 -22.72
C GLU A 351 -33.79 20.02 -21.34
N LEU A 352 -33.07 18.92 -21.12
CA LEU A 352 -33.16 18.11 -19.90
C LEU A 352 -32.20 18.66 -18.82
N PRO A 353 -32.66 18.80 -17.57
CA PRO A 353 -31.83 19.30 -16.48
C PRO A 353 -30.70 18.32 -16.13
N VAL A 354 -29.52 18.87 -15.86
CA VAL A 354 -28.33 18.15 -15.44
C VAL A 354 -27.67 18.86 -14.26
N THR A 355 -27.14 18.08 -13.32
CA THR A 355 -26.23 18.57 -12.26
C THR A 355 -24.80 18.46 -12.78
N VAL A 356 -24.10 19.59 -12.86
CA VAL A 356 -22.69 19.63 -13.30
C VAL A 356 -21.77 19.70 -12.08
N THR A 357 -20.79 18.80 -12.02
CA THR A 357 -19.75 18.76 -10.99
C THR A 357 -18.45 19.37 -11.55
N PRO A 358 -18.05 20.58 -11.09
CA PRO A 358 -16.86 21.23 -11.60
C PRO A 358 -15.59 20.54 -11.12
N VAL A 359 -14.66 20.35 -12.06
CA VAL A 359 -13.24 20.02 -11.82
C VAL A 359 -12.46 21.27 -11.41
N ARG A 360 -11.37 21.09 -10.67
CA ARG A 360 -10.50 22.17 -10.18
C ARG A 360 -9.51 22.62 -11.25
N THR A 361 -8.99 21.66 -12.01
CA THR A 361 -7.96 21.91 -13.04
C THR A 361 -8.57 22.58 -14.27
N THR A 362 -7.80 23.44 -14.94
CA THR A 362 -8.18 24.06 -16.22
C THR A 362 -7.28 23.57 -17.35
N PRO A 363 -7.74 23.56 -18.62
CA PRO A 363 -6.88 23.27 -19.78
C PRO A 363 -5.66 24.19 -19.83
N GLU A 364 -5.81 25.43 -19.36
CA GLU A 364 -4.73 26.41 -19.22
C GLU A 364 -3.69 25.98 -18.19
N ALA A 365 -4.08 25.42 -17.06
CA ALA A 365 -3.18 24.86 -16.05
C ALA A 365 -2.45 23.60 -16.54
N VAL A 366 -3.15 22.70 -17.26
CA VAL A 366 -2.52 21.54 -17.91
C VAL A 366 -1.46 21.99 -18.92
N ARG A 367 -1.81 22.99 -19.76
CA ARG A 367 -0.92 23.55 -20.79
C ARG A 367 0.29 24.27 -20.18
N ALA A 368 0.11 25.04 -19.11
CA ALA A 368 1.21 25.67 -18.40
C ALA A 368 2.18 24.63 -17.82
N ALA A 369 1.67 23.64 -17.06
CA ALA A 369 2.52 22.58 -16.50
C ALA A 369 3.22 21.73 -17.58
N LEU A 370 2.60 21.57 -18.77
CA LEU A 370 3.20 20.88 -19.91
C LEU A 370 4.41 21.62 -20.48
N GLU A 371 4.27 22.92 -20.77
CA GLU A 371 5.33 23.73 -21.37
C GLU A 371 6.40 24.15 -20.34
N ASP A 372 5.99 24.58 -19.15
CA ASP A 372 6.87 25.19 -18.14
C ASP A 372 7.62 24.16 -17.27
N PHE A 373 7.12 22.92 -17.16
CA PHE A 373 7.77 21.87 -16.37
C PHE A 373 7.94 20.54 -17.11
N ALA A 374 6.86 19.93 -17.64
CA ALA A 374 6.92 18.55 -18.13
C ALA A 374 7.88 18.38 -19.31
N LYS A 375 7.83 19.26 -20.32
CA LYS A 375 8.77 19.24 -21.45
C LYS A 375 10.22 19.53 -21.03
N PRO A 376 10.54 20.58 -20.23
CA PRO A 376 11.87 20.75 -19.64
C PRO A 376 12.35 19.51 -18.87
N ALA A 377 11.50 18.90 -18.04
CA ALA A 377 11.85 17.77 -17.20
C ALA A 377 12.36 16.56 -18.01
N VAL A 378 11.82 16.30 -19.19
CA VAL A 378 12.23 15.18 -20.06
C VAL A 378 13.02 15.62 -21.31
N SER A 379 13.49 16.86 -21.36
CA SER A 379 14.23 17.41 -22.51
C SER A 379 15.64 16.83 -22.71
N ALA A 380 16.27 16.34 -21.63
CA ALA A 380 17.63 15.81 -21.61
C ALA A 380 17.83 14.87 -20.39
N PRO A 381 18.89 14.04 -20.35
CA PRO A 381 19.22 13.27 -19.15
C PRO A 381 19.53 14.14 -17.93
N VAL A 382 19.59 13.53 -16.75
CA VAL A 382 20.18 14.11 -15.52
C VAL A 382 21.40 13.27 -15.14
N VAL A 383 22.54 13.89 -14.87
CA VAL A 383 23.74 13.18 -14.42
C VAL A 383 23.84 13.25 -12.91
N VAL A 384 23.92 12.10 -12.26
CA VAL A 384 24.13 11.97 -10.81
C VAL A 384 25.61 11.66 -10.55
N LYS A 385 26.33 12.64 -10.00
CA LYS A 385 27.76 12.54 -9.67
C LYS A 385 27.97 11.63 -8.46
N GLY A 386 28.61 10.48 -8.68
CA GLY A 386 28.94 9.52 -7.63
C GLY A 386 30.42 9.51 -7.27
N GLU A 387 30.77 8.80 -6.19
CA GLU A 387 32.16 8.61 -5.78
C GLU A 387 32.91 7.71 -6.78
N GLY A 388 33.61 8.35 -7.73
CA GLY A 388 34.47 7.69 -8.72
C GLY A 388 33.76 7.17 -9.98
N LYS A 389 32.43 7.18 -10.01
CA LYS A 389 31.61 6.89 -11.21
C LYS A 389 30.33 7.72 -11.17
N ASP A 390 29.98 8.36 -12.29
CA ASP A 390 28.68 8.99 -12.50
C ASP A 390 27.63 7.96 -12.92
N GLY A 391 26.36 8.23 -12.61
CA GLY A 391 25.20 7.56 -13.20
C GLY A 391 24.37 8.52 -14.03
N THR A 392 23.81 8.04 -15.14
CA THR A 392 22.91 8.81 -16.01
C THR A 392 21.47 8.37 -15.78
N LEU A 393 20.57 9.34 -15.62
CA LEU A 393 19.13 9.13 -15.55
C LEU A 393 18.51 9.65 -16.85
N GLU A 394 18.01 8.74 -17.69
CA GLU A 394 17.52 9.05 -19.04
C GLU A 394 16.10 9.65 -19.02
N PRO A 395 15.69 10.45 -20.03
CA PRO A 395 14.37 11.08 -20.10
C PRO A 395 13.17 10.15 -19.87
N ALA A 396 13.25 8.89 -20.31
CA ALA A 396 12.19 7.90 -20.09
C ALA A 396 12.10 7.40 -18.63
N GLU A 397 13.21 7.44 -17.89
CA GLU A 397 13.29 7.06 -16.48
C GLU A 397 12.82 8.21 -15.59
N ILE A 398 13.18 9.45 -15.96
CA ILE A 398 12.61 10.67 -15.39
C ILE A 398 11.08 10.65 -15.56
N ALA A 399 10.59 10.39 -16.77
CA ALA A 399 9.16 10.28 -17.07
C ALA A 399 8.47 9.16 -16.26
N ALA A 400 9.10 8.00 -16.10
CA ALA A 400 8.58 6.89 -15.31
C ALA A 400 8.50 7.18 -13.80
N GLY A 401 9.26 8.16 -13.30
CA GLY A 401 9.22 8.63 -11.91
C GLY A 401 8.52 9.97 -11.70
N LEU A 402 7.96 10.61 -12.73
CA LEU A 402 7.34 11.94 -12.66
C LEU A 402 5.82 11.85 -12.84
N SER A 403 5.07 12.36 -11.87
CA SER A 403 3.61 12.52 -11.94
C SER A 403 3.20 13.96 -11.59
N PHE A 404 1.92 14.29 -11.79
CA PHE A 404 1.35 15.60 -11.45
C PHE A 404 0.08 15.41 -10.62
N GLU A 405 -0.01 16.15 -9.51
CA GLU A 405 -1.17 16.20 -8.63
C GLU A 405 -1.80 17.60 -8.66
N VAL A 406 -3.12 17.67 -8.50
CA VAL A 406 -3.87 18.93 -8.44
C VAL A 406 -3.83 19.50 -7.02
N ASP A 407 -3.49 20.78 -6.87
CA ASP A 407 -3.49 21.46 -5.57
C ASP A 407 -4.87 22.05 -5.17
N GLU A 408 -4.89 22.84 -4.09
CA GLU A 408 -6.09 23.54 -3.61
C GLU A 408 -6.52 24.72 -4.52
N HIS A 409 -5.76 25.03 -5.57
CA HIS A 409 -5.97 26.15 -6.48
C HIS A 409 -6.19 25.71 -7.94
N GLY A 410 -6.18 24.40 -8.22
CA GLY A 410 -6.37 23.85 -9.56
C GLY A 410 -5.09 23.85 -10.42
N ALA A 411 -3.92 24.05 -9.81
CA ALA A 411 -2.64 23.97 -10.49
C ALA A 411 -2.04 22.55 -10.38
N LEU A 412 -1.33 22.13 -11.44
CA LEU A 412 -0.62 20.85 -11.46
C LEU A 412 0.77 20.98 -10.82
N VAL A 413 0.92 20.38 -9.65
CA VAL A 413 2.18 20.30 -8.91
C VAL A 413 2.90 19.00 -9.27
N PRO A 414 4.14 19.04 -9.80
CA PRO A 414 4.90 17.84 -10.09
C PRO A 414 5.28 17.09 -8.81
N LYS A 415 5.35 15.76 -8.90
CA LYS A 415 5.79 14.84 -7.84
C LYS A 415 6.82 13.86 -8.40
N ILE A 416 7.77 13.45 -7.55
CA ILE A 416 8.76 12.43 -7.88
C ILE A 416 8.50 11.17 -7.07
N ASN A 417 8.32 10.05 -7.76
CA ASN A 417 8.40 8.71 -7.19
C ASN A 417 9.89 8.33 -7.06
N GLN A 418 10.42 8.45 -5.84
CA GLN A 418 11.83 8.19 -5.54
C GLN A 418 12.27 6.79 -5.99
N ASP A 419 11.48 5.75 -5.72
CA ASP A 419 11.84 4.37 -6.05
C ASP A 419 12.02 4.17 -7.57
N LYS A 420 11.18 4.82 -8.39
CA LYS A 420 11.30 4.79 -9.86
C LYS A 420 12.54 5.50 -10.38
N ILE A 421 12.94 6.60 -9.76
CA ILE A 421 14.18 7.30 -10.10
C ILE A 421 15.42 6.47 -9.70
N VAL A 422 15.38 5.82 -8.53
CA VAL A 422 16.44 4.92 -8.07
C VAL A 422 16.54 3.65 -8.93
N GLU A 423 15.42 3.15 -9.46
CA GLU A 423 15.41 1.99 -10.37
C GLU A 423 16.19 2.24 -11.68
N GLY A 424 16.14 3.47 -12.22
CA GLY A 424 16.91 3.87 -13.41
C GLY A 424 18.40 4.07 -13.14
N VAL A 425 18.76 5.02 -12.26
CA VAL A 425 20.16 5.43 -12.08
C VAL A 425 20.95 4.59 -11.05
N GLY A 426 20.26 3.88 -10.16
CA GLY A 426 20.87 3.03 -9.12
C GLY A 426 21.80 1.93 -9.66
N PRO A 427 21.43 1.17 -10.72
CA PRO A 427 22.31 0.18 -11.34
C PRO A 427 23.64 0.75 -11.85
N GLU A 428 23.66 2.00 -12.33
CA GLU A 428 24.91 2.64 -12.74
C GLU A 428 25.78 3.00 -11.53
N LEU A 429 25.18 3.53 -10.47
CA LEU A 429 25.86 3.97 -9.25
C LEU A 429 26.19 2.84 -8.27
N ALA A 430 25.72 1.61 -8.50
CA ALA A 430 25.91 0.46 -7.61
C ALA A 430 27.39 0.14 -7.29
N SER A 431 28.34 0.52 -8.16
CA SER A 431 29.79 0.37 -7.92
C SER A 431 30.40 1.46 -7.03
N THR A 432 29.62 2.46 -6.62
CA THR A 432 30.03 3.55 -5.71
C THR A 432 29.56 3.32 -4.27
N GLU A 433 28.56 2.45 -4.08
CA GLU A 433 28.23 1.90 -2.77
C GLU A 433 29.18 0.76 -2.39
N LYS A 434 29.37 0.57 -1.09
CA LYS A 434 30.24 -0.45 -0.54
C LYS A 434 29.56 -1.11 0.66
N GLU A 435 29.48 -2.44 0.64
CA GLU A 435 29.09 -3.19 1.83
C GLU A 435 30.20 -3.13 2.90
N GLY A 436 29.80 -2.84 4.14
CA GLY A 436 30.69 -2.90 5.29
C GLY A 436 31.10 -4.34 5.61
N LYS A 437 32.24 -4.50 6.27
CA LYS A 437 32.75 -5.81 6.74
C LYS A 437 32.99 -5.75 8.23
N ASP A 438 32.43 -6.71 8.94
CA ASP A 438 32.65 -6.88 10.38
C ASP A 438 34.12 -7.19 10.71
N ALA A 439 34.58 -6.67 11.86
CA ALA A 439 35.84 -7.07 12.45
C ALA A 439 35.78 -8.55 12.86
N GLN A 440 36.80 -9.33 12.48
CA GLN A 440 36.83 -10.78 12.70
C GLN A 440 37.95 -11.18 13.67
N ILE A 441 37.72 -12.21 14.49
CA ILE A 441 38.78 -12.81 15.30
C ILE A 441 39.47 -13.90 14.47
N VAL A 442 40.67 -13.58 13.97
CA VAL A 442 41.57 -14.53 13.31
C VAL A 442 42.56 -15.13 14.32
N PHE A 443 43.02 -16.36 14.09
CA PHE A 443 43.82 -17.13 15.05
C PHE A 443 45.27 -17.32 14.60
N GLU A 444 45.98 -16.22 14.40
CA GLU A 444 47.37 -16.20 13.95
C GLU A 444 48.35 -16.56 15.08
N GLY A 445 49.38 -17.36 14.78
CA GLY A 445 50.40 -17.74 15.76
C GLY A 445 49.86 -18.50 16.99
N GLY A 446 48.62 -19.00 16.95
CA GLY A 446 47.96 -19.66 18.07
C GLY A 446 47.30 -18.72 19.09
N ARG A 447 47.14 -17.43 18.78
CA ARG A 447 46.42 -16.43 19.61
C ARG A 447 45.31 -15.74 18.81
N PRO A 448 44.25 -15.22 19.45
CA PRO A 448 43.30 -14.33 18.80
C PRO A 448 43.99 -13.01 18.39
N THR A 449 43.62 -12.51 17.22
CA THR A 449 43.98 -11.20 16.67
C THR A 449 42.73 -10.63 16.00
N VAL A 450 42.45 -9.34 16.19
CA VAL A 450 41.37 -8.65 15.48
C VAL A 450 41.83 -8.29 14.07
N GLN A 451 41.16 -8.85 13.05
CA GLN A 451 41.18 -8.29 11.71
C GLN A 451 40.23 -7.08 11.69
N PRO A 452 40.69 -5.87 11.30
CA PRO A 452 39.86 -4.67 11.34
C PRO A 452 38.58 -4.77 10.50
N SER A 453 37.53 -4.11 11.00
CA SER A 453 36.31 -3.82 10.26
C SER A 453 36.57 -2.85 9.11
N GLU A 454 35.75 -2.93 8.08
CA GLU A 454 35.67 -1.91 7.04
C GLU A 454 34.28 -1.25 7.06
N ASP A 455 34.22 0.08 7.18
CA ASP A 455 32.98 0.83 6.94
C ASP A 455 32.46 0.56 5.52
N GLY A 456 31.14 0.54 5.39
CA GLY A 456 30.43 0.67 4.12
C GLY A 456 29.94 2.11 3.88
N ASN A 457 29.52 2.39 2.66
CA ASN A 457 28.82 3.62 2.28
C ASN A 457 27.60 3.27 1.42
N LYS A 458 26.51 4.03 1.58
CA LYS A 458 25.31 3.95 0.74
C LYS A 458 24.84 5.33 0.33
N ILE A 459 24.17 5.42 -0.82
CA ILE A 459 23.64 6.68 -1.31
C ILE A 459 22.39 7.04 -0.50
N LYS A 460 22.42 8.24 0.08
CA LYS A 460 21.31 8.87 0.76
C LYS A 460 20.40 9.53 -0.28
N TRP A 461 19.48 8.74 -0.81
CA TRP A 461 18.64 9.15 -1.95
C TRP A 461 17.72 10.34 -1.65
N ASP A 462 17.23 10.47 -0.41
CA ASP A 462 16.41 11.61 0.03
C ASP A 462 17.15 12.95 -0.09
N THR A 463 18.42 13.02 0.33
CA THR A 463 19.23 14.25 0.19
C THR A 463 19.83 14.41 -1.20
N THR A 464 20.08 13.31 -1.91
CA THR A 464 20.59 13.30 -3.30
C THR A 464 19.54 13.84 -4.29
N LEU A 465 18.27 13.48 -4.11
CA LEU A 465 17.16 13.89 -4.99
C LEU A 465 16.46 15.19 -4.53
N ALA A 466 16.76 15.72 -3.34
CA ALA A 466 16.18 16.97 -2.86
C ALA A 466 16.23 18.17 -3.84
N PRO A 467 17.33 18.42 -4.60
CA PRO A 467 17.35 19.50 -5.60
C PRO A 467 16.79 19.10 -6.98
N MET A 468 16.29 17.86 -7.17
CA MET A 468 15.85 17.35 -8.48
C MET A 468 14.77 18.22 -9.14
N MET A 469 13.80 18.73 -8.36
CA MET A 469 12.75 19.61 -8.90
C MET A 469 13.29 20.91 -9.51
N GLU A 470 14.42 21.44 -9.00
CA GLU A 470 15.06 22.64 -9.55
C GLU A 470 16.08 22.33 -10.66
N VAL A 471 16.44 21.06 -10.83
CA VAL A 471 17.25 20.55 -11.95
C VAL A 471 16.36 20.24 -13.16
N LEU A 472 15.18 19.62 -12.95
CA LEU A 472 14.24 19.27 -14.02
C LEU A 472 13.67 20.48 -14.76
N LYS A 473 13.58 21.64 -14.12
CA LYS A 473 13.20 22.92 -14.76
C LYS A 473 14.22 23.44 -15.77
N ARG A 474 15.43 22.87 -15.82
CA ARG A 474 16.53 23.34 -16.69
C ARG A 474 16.66 22.45 -17.91
N THR A 475 17.01 23.04 -19.04
CA THR A 475 17.36 22.31 -20.28
C THR A 475 18.84 22.01 -20.39
N ASP A 476 19.68 22.64 -19.56
CA ASP A 476 21.14 22.52 -19.51
C ASP A 476 21.67 22.36 -18.07
N ASN A 477 22.95 21.98 -17.93
CA ASN A 477 23.64 21.85 -16.64
C ASN A 477 22.85 21.05 -15.58
N ARG A 478 22.29 19.91 -16.03
CA ARG A 478 21.38 19.04 -15.28
C ARG A 478 22.15 18.00 -14.44
N GLU A 479 22.78 18.47 -13.37
CA GLU A 479 23.59 17.62 -12.48
C GLU A 479 23.03 17.55 -11.05
N LEU A 480 23.10 16.36 -10.45
CA LEU A 480 22.87 16.07 -9.03
C LEU A 480 24.16 15.51 -8.43
N VAL A 481 24.35 15.63 -7.11
CA VAL A 481 25.51 15.06 -6.40
C VAL A 481 25.01 14.00 -5.43
N ALA A 482 25.48 12.76 -5.58
CA ALA A 482 25.18 11.68 -4.67
C ALA A 482 25.78 11.98 -3.28
N GLN A 483 24.92 12.00 -2.29
CA GLN A 483 25.30 12.15 -0.89
C GLN A 483 25.46 10.75 -0.29
N TYR A 484 26.59 10.47 0.35
CA TYR A 484 26.86 9.15 0.93
C TYR A 484 26.71 9.17 2.45
N GLU A 485 25.93 8.23 2.99
CA GLU A 485 25.87 7.94 4.40
C GLU A 485 26.75 6.72 4.69
N LYS A 486 27.68 6.85 5.64
CA LYS A 486 28.48 5.72 6.12
C LYS A 486 27.58 4.75 6.88
N LYS A 487 27.62 3.46 6.51
CA LYS A 487 27.13 2.39 7.38
C LYS A 487 28.34 1.79 8.11
N PRO A 488 28.48 1.97 9.43
CA PRO A 488 29.44 1.20 10.22
C PRO A 488 29.19 -0.30 10.05
N ALA A 489 30.24 -1.09 10.27
CA ALA A 489 30.10 -2.54 10.37
C ALA A 489 29.24 -2.94 11.59
N ASP A 490 28.58 -4.10 11.52
CA ASP A 490 27.72 -4.62 12.59
C ASP A 490 28.57 -5.19 13.77
N ILE A 491 29.87 -5.37 13.54
CA ILE A 491 30.93 -5.43 14.56
C ILE A 491 32.09 -4.52 14.16
N THR A 492 32.31 -3.44 14.92
CA THR A 492 33.45 -2.52 14.73
C THR A 492 34.77 -3.09 15.27
N THR A 493 35.89 -2.53 14.81
CA THR A 493 37.24 -2.86 15.32
C THR A 493 37.36 -2.55 16.81
N GLU A 494 36.77 -1.44 17.24
CA GLU A 494 36.77 -0.95 18.61
C GLU A 494 35.98 -1.88 19.54
N GLU A 495 34.77 -2.31 19.12
CA GLU A 495 34.00 -3.34 19.83
C GLU A 495 34.80 -4.65 19.93
N ALA A 496 35.32 -5.15 18.81
CA ALA A 496 36.03 -6.43 18.75
C ALA A 496 37.23 -6.49 19.70
N ASN A 497 37.98 -5.38 19.85
CA ASN A 497 39.06 -5.27 20.83
C ASN A 497 38.55 -5.21 22.28
N GLN A 498 37.37 -4.65 22.53
CA GLN A 498 36.76 -4.57 23.86
C GLN A 498 36.12 -5.91 24.33
N LEU A 499 35.97 -6.90 23.44
CA LEU A 499 35.35 -8.18 23.78
C LEU A 499 36.15 -9.05 24.77
N GLY A 500 37.40 -8.75 25.12
CA GLY A 500 38.15 -9.48 26.16
C GLY A 500 38.46 -10.94 25.84
N ILE A 501 38.56 -11.27 24.54
CA ILE A 501 38.79 -12.62 24.01
C ILE A 501 40.29 -12.95 24.08
N ASN A 502 40.72 -13.54 25.20
CA ASN A 502 42.13 -13.62 25.58
C ASN A 502 42.68 -15.05 25.72
N GLU A 503 41.85 -16.00 26.16
CA GLU A 503 42.27 -17.38 26.50
C GLU A 503 41.25 -18.43 26.04
N VAL A 504 41.67 -19.70 25.91
CA VAL A 504 40.75 -20.83 25.67
C VAL A 504 39.97 -21.13 26.94
N ILE A 505 38.67 -20.85 26.92
CA ILE A 505 37.77 -21.09 28.05
C ILE A 505 37.15 -22.50 28.02
N GLY A 506 37.02 -23.11 26.84
CA GLY A 506 36.57 -24.49 26.67
C GLY A 506 36.99 -25.09 25.33
N GLU A 507 37.24 -26.40 25.31
CA GLU A 507 37.71 -27.13 24.14
C GLU A 507 37.08 -28.52 24.08
N PHE A 508 36.79 -29.01 22.88
CA PHE A 508 36.50 -30.43 22.67
C PHE A 508 36.96 -30.91 21.29
N THR A 509 37.23 -32.21 21.18
CA THR A 509 37.64 -32.87 19.93
C THR A 509 36.82 -34.13 19.71
N THR A 510 36.38 -34.37 18.47
CA THR A 510 35.89 -35.68 18.03
C THR A 510 36.62 -36.12 16.76
N GLY A 511 36.55 -37.41 16.42
CA GLY A 511 37.12 -37.93 15.18
C GLY A 511 36.44 -39.22 14.72
N GLY A 512 37.05 -39.91 13.77
CA GLY A 512 36.53 -41.17 13.24
C GLY A 512 35.25 -41.01 12.41
N PHE A 513 35.07 -39.88 11.74
CA PHE A 513 34.04 -39.69 10.72
C PHE A 513 34.46 -40.30 9.37
N ALA A 514 33.47 -40.66 8.54
CA ALA A 514 33.72 -41.12 7.18
C ALA A 514 34.17 -39.95 6.27
N PRO A 515 34.89 -40.19 5.15
CA PRO A 515 35.43 -39.12 4.31
C PRO A 515 34.38 -38.15 3.75
N ASP A 516 33.20 -38.65 3.39
CA ASP A 516 32.07 -37.84 2.91
C ASP A 516 31.56 -36.87 3.99
N SER A 517 31.41 -37.37 5.21
CA SER A 517 31.04 -36.62 6.41
C SER A 517 32.13 -35.60 6.75
N GLY A 518 33.40 -35.93 6.52
CA GLY A 518 34.54 -35.02 6.69
C GLY A 518 34.48 -33.80 5.76
N VAL A 519 34.02 -33.95 4.52
CA VAL A 519 33.80 -32.80 3.61
C VAL A 519 32.75 -31.85 4.18
N ASN A 520 31.62 -32.39 4.67
CA ASN A 520 30.55 -31.58 5.28
C ASN A 520 30.97 -30.91 6.59
N ILE A 521 31.71 -31.64 7.44
CA ILE A 521 32.27 -31.11 8.70
C ILE A 521 33.27 -29.99 8.40
N ARG A 522 34.11 -30.13 7.36
CA ARG A 522 35.02 -29.07 6.90
C ARG A 522 34.25 -27.80 6.50
N VAL A 523 33.21 -27.91 5.68
CA VAL A 523 32.43 -26.73 5.22
C VAL A 523 31.81 -25.98 6.41
N VAL A 524 31.26 -26.70 7.39
CA VAL A 524 30.75 -26.08 8.63
C VAL A 524 31.88 -25.47 9.46
N ALA A 525 32.99 -26.18 9.62
CA ALA A 525 34.14 -25.71 10.40
C ALA A 525 34.71 -24.42 9.82
N GLN A 526 34.87 -24.35 8.48
CA GLN A 526 35.33 -23.14 7.79
C GLN A 526 34.35 -21.98 7.93
N LYS A 527 33.04 -22.21 7.86
CA LYS A 527 32.02 -21.16 8.10
C LYS A 527 32.07 -20.65 9.54
N VAL A 528 32.17 -21.53 10.53
CA VAL A 528 32.04 -21.19 11.97
C VAL A 528 33.36 -20.66 12.58
N ASN A 529 34.50 -20.83 11.91
CA ASN A 529 35.79 -20.35 12.43
C ASN A 529 35.87 -18.81 12.43
N GLY A 530 36.16 -18.23 13.59
CA GLY A 530 36.20 -16.77 13.79
C GLY A 530 34.86 -16.17 14.21
N ALA A 531 33.79 -16.98 14.29
CA ALA A 531 32.46 -16.53 14.72
C ALA A 531 32.52 -15.96 16.14
N ILE A 532 32.02 -14.73 16.30
CA ILE A 532 31.88 -14.04 17.58
C ILE A 532 30.48 -14.33 18.15
N VAL A 533 30.40 -14.44 19.47
CA VAL A 533 29.16 -14.44 20.26
C VAL A 533 29.27 -13.31 21.28
N LYS A 534 28.55 -12.20 21.05
CA LYS A 534 28.56 -11.00 21.90
C LYS A 534 28.01 -11.31 23.32
N PRO A 535 28.27 -10.48 24.34
CA PRO A 535 27.67 -10.63 25.67
C PRO A 535 26.14 -10.78 25.61
N SER A 536 25.59 -11.73 26.36
CA SER A 536 24.17 -12.13 26.36
C SER A 536 23.61 -12.70 25.04
N GLU A 537 24.39 -12.80 23.97
CA GLU A 537 23.94 -13.35 22.69
C GLU A 537 23.74 -14.87 22.76
N THR A 538 22.78 -15.40 21.98
CA THR A 538 22.56 -16.84 21.80
C THR A 538 22.96 -17.29 20.40
N PHE A 539 24.09 -17.98 20.29
CA PHE A 539 24.55 -18.59 19.04
C PHE A 539 23.57 -19.67 18.57
N SER A 540 23.38 -19.80 17.26
CA SER A 540 22.59 -20.85 16.61
C SER A 540 23.39 -21.45 15.46
N LEU A 541 23.67 -22.75 15.52
CA LEU A 541 24.48 -23.42 14.49
C LEU A 541 23.78 -23.40 13.12
N ASN A 542 22.47 -23.63 13.07
CA ASN A 542 21.70 -23.54 11.83
C ASN A 542 21.57 -22.10 11.33
N GLY A 543 21.30 -21.13 12.22
CA GLY A 543 21.21 -19.72 11.83
C GLY A 543 22.52 -19.19 11.24
N PHE A 544 23.64 -19.46 11.91
CA PHE A 544 24.96 -18.99 11.51
C PHE A 544 25.48 -19.67 10.22
N THR A 545 25.19 -20.97 10.02
CA THR A 545 25.70 -21.68 8.82
C THR A 545 24.84 -21.51 7.57
N GLY A 546 23.58 -21.08 7.72
CA GLY A 546 22.62 -20.96 6.62
C GLY A 546 22.26 -22.30 5.97
N PRO A 547 21.63 -22.28 4.78
CA PRO A 547 21.23 -23.49 4.04
C PRO A 547 22.39 -24.42 3.70
N ARG A 548 22.09 -25.73 3.62
CA ARG A 548 23.07 -26.81 3.43
C ARG A 548 22.84 -27.64 2.16
N GLY A 549 22.76 -26.97 1.01
CA GLY A 549 22.69 -27.60 -0.30
C GLY A 549 24.07 -27.81 -0.96
N THR A 550 24.07 -28.49 -2.11
CA THR A 550 25.28 -28.72 -2.92
C THR A 550 25.92 -27.41 -3.40
N ALA A 551 25.12 -26.39 -3.68
CA ALA A 551 25.58 -25.05 -4.04
C ALA A 551 26.42 -24.37 -2.93
N GLN A 552 26.24 -24.76 -1.66
CA GLN A 552 27.04 -24.29 -0.53
C GLN A 552 28.24 -25.22 -0.21
N GLY A 553 28.58 -26.15 -1.12
CA GLY A 553 29.74 -27.04 -1.02
C GLY A 553 29.50 -28.34 -0.24
N TYR A 554 28.26 -28.62 0.18
CA TYR A 554 27.92 -29.86 0.89
C TYR A 554 27.78 -31.05 -0.06
N VAL A 555 28.15 -32.23 0.42
CA VAL A 555 28.02 -33.52 -0.29
C VAL A 555 27.00 -34.42 0.41
N GLU A 556 26.50 -35.40 -0.32
CA GLU A 556 25.71 -36.49 0.25
C GLU A 556 26.58 -37.34 1.19
N ALA A 557 26.14 -37.54 2.43
CA ALA A 557 26.84 -38.32 3.44
C ALA A 557 25.87 -39.06 4.36
N GLY A 558 26.40 -39.95 5.21
CA GLY A 558 25.58 -40.76 6.12
C GLY A 558 24.68 -39.94 7.07
N VAL A 559 23.40 -40.30 7.12
CA VAL A 559 22.41 -39.78 8.07
C VAL A 559 21.64 -40.91 8.76
N ILE A 560 20.84 -40.54 9.77
CA ILE A 560 19.97 -41.45 10.52
C ILE A 560 18.53 -41.00 10.26
N LYS A 561 17.78 -41.77 9.47
CA LYS A 561 16.42 -41.44 9.05
C LYS A 561 15.46 -42.50 9.59
N ASP A 562 14.50 -42.07 10.40
CA ASP A 562 13.49 -42.92 11.06
C ASP A 562 14.09 -44.14 11.81
N GLY A 563 15.26 -43.93 12.42
CA GLY A 563 16.01 -44.96 13.15
C GLY A 563 16.79 -45.95 12.28
N ALA A 564 16.86 -45.74 10.97
CA ALA A 564 17.67 -46.52 10.03
C ALA A 564 18.83 -45.69 9.44
N PRO A 565 19.93 -46.32 8.99
CA PRO A 565 20.94 -45.65 8.18
C PRO A 565 20.37 -45.17 6.84
N GLY A 566 20.72 -43.95 6.44
CA GLY A 566 20.42 -43.39 5.13
C GLY A 566 21.55 -42.47 4.66
N ARG A 567 21.34 -41.76 3.55
CA ARG A 567 22.27 -40.75 3.03
C ARG A 567 21.50 -39.53 2.53
N GLU A 568 21.96 -38.33 2.91
CA GLU A 568 21.39 -37.04 2.50
C GLU A 568 22.50 -35.98 2.38
N VAL A 569 22.26 -34.89 1.65
CA VAL A 569 23.21 -33.77 1.50
C VAL A 569 23.39 -33.07 2.86
N GLY A 570 24.64 -32.82 3.25
CA GLY A 570 24.94 -32.29 4.58
C GLY A 570 24.92 -33.35 5.69
N GLY A 571 24.93 -34.64 5.36
CA GLY A 571 25.06 -35.73 6.34
C GLY A 571 26.34 -35.64 7.19
N GLY A 572 26.32 -36.27 8.36
CA GLY A 572 27.44 -36.28 9.32
C GLY A 572 27.63 -35.04 10.21
N ILE A 573 27.00 -33.90 9.90
CA ILE A 573 27.25 -32.61 10.60
C ILE A 573 26.91 -32.64 12.11
N SER A 574 26.06 -33.55 12.58
CA SER A 574 25.84 -33.77 14.03
C SER A 574 27.12 -34.07 14.81
N GLN A 575 28.21 -34.51 14.14
CA GLN A 575 29.51 -34.62 14.78
C GLN A 575 30.17 -33.26 15.05
N PHE A 576 30.07 -32.30 14.12
CA PHE A 576 30.48 -30.91 14.38
C PHE A 576 29.64 -30.32 15.51
N ALA A 577 28.31 -30.48 15.45
CA ALA A 577 27.41 -30.01 16.50
C ALA A 577 27.76 -30.61 17.88
N THR A 578 27.97 -31.92 17.96
CA THR A 578 28.41 -32.58 19.21
C THR A 578 29.76 -32.06 19.71
N THR A 579 30.68 -31.69 18.82
CA THR A 579 31.98 -31.12 19.19
C THR A 579 31.82 -29.70 19.74
N LEU A 580 31.09 -28.84 19.02
CA LEU A 580 30.79 -27.47 19.46
C LEU A 580 29.98 -27.45 20.78
N TYR A 581 29.01 -28.35 20.93
CA TYR A 581 28.24 -28.50 22.17
C TYR A 581 29.14 -28.81 23.37
N ASN A 582 30.07 -29.76 23.24
CA ASN A 582 30.96 -30.10 24.34
C ASN A 582 31.98 -28.97 24.61
N ALA A 583 32.46 -28.26 23.59
CA ALA A 583 33.31 -27.09 23.80
C ALA A 583 32.56 -25.96 24.54
N ALA A 584 31.29 -25.69 24.19
CA ALA A 584 30.41 -24.76 24.91
C ALA A 584 30.08 -25.23 26.34
N TYR A 585 29.86 -26.54 26.54
CA TYR A 585 29.67 -27.16 27.85
C TYR A 585 30.87 -26.90 28.76
N PHE A 586 32.10 -27.15 28.30
CA PHE A 586 33.32 -26.93 29.10
C PHE A 586 33.68 -25.45 29.26
N ALA A 587 33.33 -24.59 28.30
CA ALA A 587 33.43 -23.13 28.40
C ALA A 587 32.45 -22.51 29.43
N GLY A 588 31.60 -23.31 30.07
CA GLY A 588 30.63 -22.85 31.06
C GLY A 588 29.42 -22.11 30.46
N MET A 589 29.23 -22.14 29.14
CA MET A 589 28.11 -21.49 28.46
C MET A 589 26.75 -22.05 28.95
N LYS A 590 25.69 -21.26 28.79
CA LYS A 590 24.32 -21.70 29.07
C LYS A 590 23.77 -22.47 27.86
N ASP A 591 23.30 -23.70 28.09
CA ASP A 591 22.55 -24.46 27.09
C ASP A 591 21.25 -23.71 26.75
N ALA A 592 21.03 -23.44 25.47
CA ALA A 592 19.86 -22.71 24.97
C ALA A 592 19.02 -23.57 24.00
N GLY A 593 19.31 -24.88 23.93
CA GLY A 593 18.57 -25.85 23.14
C GLY A 593 19.48 -26.74 22.30
N HIS A 594 19.47 -28.03 22.62
CA HIS A 594 20.02 -29.10 21.77
C HIS A 594 19.25 -30.40 22.01
N LYS A 595 19.42 -31.38 21.12
CA LYS A 595 18.74 -32.67 21.16
C LYS A 595 19.69 -33.81 20.80
N GLU A 596 19.75 -34.82 21.65
CA GLU A 596 20.54 -36.04 21.49
C GLU A 596 20.01 -36.92 20.34
N HIS A 597 20.85 -37.82 19.81
CA HIS A 597 20.39 -38.85 18.88
C HIS A 597 19.49 -39.85 19.60
N SER A 598 18.51 -40.43 18.88
CA SER A 598 17.51 -41.34 19.46
C SER A 598 18.09 -42.67 19.98
N TYR A 599 19.31 -43.00 19.57
CA TYR A 599 20.12 -44.11 20.06
C TYR A 599 21.57 -43.65 20.29
N TYR A 600 22.27 -44.32 21.22
CA TYR A 600 23.63 -43.93 21.59
C TYR A 600 24.64 -44.19 20.45
N ILE A 601 25.57 -43.25 20.24
CA ILE A 601 26.64 -43.33 19.25
C ILE A 601 28.00 -43.37 19.98
N SER A 602 28.73 -44.49 19.84
CA SER A 602 29.91 -44.83 20.66
C SER A 602 31.11 -43.88 20.58
N ARG A 603 31.18 -43.01 19.56
CA ARG A 603 32.23 -41.99 19.43
C ARG A 603 31.92 -40.68 20.18
N TYR A 604 30.77 -40.60 20.86
CA TYR A 604 30.38 -39.45 21.68
C TYR A 604 30.29 -39.82 23.18
N PRO A 605 30.52 -38.86 24.10
CA PRO A 605 30.23 -39.07 25.51
C PRO A 605 28.73 -39.25 25.71
N ALA A 606 28.32 -40.23 26.51
CA ALA A 606 26.92 -40.52 26.74
C ALA A 606 26.24 -39.37 27.53
N ALA A 607 25.03 -39.00 27.14
CA ALA A 607 24.30 -37.80 27.59
C ALA A 607 24.99 -36.44 27.33
N ARG A 608 26.00 -36.36 26.45
CA ARG A 608 26.60 -35.09 25.99
C ARG A 608 26.84 -35.09 24.48
N GLU A 609 25.75 -35.05 23.72
CA GLU A 609 25.78 -35.03 22.25
C GLU A 609 24.67 -34.14 21.68
N ALA A 610 24.89 -33.61 20.46
CA ALA A 610 23.94 -32.74 19.78
C ALA A 610 23.72 -33.21 18.34
N THR A 611 22.46 -33.48 18.01
CA THR A 611 21.95 -33.66 16.64
C THR A 611 21.74 -32.30 16.01
N VAL A 612 21.95 -32.18 14.70
CA VAL A 612 21.55 -30.99 13.94
C VAL A 612 20.94 -31.40 12.59
N PHE A 613 19.84 -30.77 12.21
CA PHE A 613 19.09 -31.07 10.99
C PHE A 613 18.37 -29.82 10.45
N GLN A 614 18.47 -29.62 9.14
CA GLN A 614 17.68 -28.65 8.38
C GLN A 614 16.83 -29.42 7.36
N SER A 615 15.67 -28.87 7.02
CA SER A 615 14.86 -29.37 5.91
C SER A 615 15.50 -29.04 4.55
N HIS A 616 14.99 -29.67 3.48
CA HIS A 616 15.41 -29.39 2.09
C HIS A 616 15.16 -27.93 1.66
N SER A 617 14.27 -27.19 2.31
CA SER A 617 14.06 -25.74 2.11
C SER A 617 14.97 -24.86 2.98
N GLY A 618 15.95 -25.44 3.70
CA GLY A 618 16.86 -24.74 4.60
C GLY A 618 16.28 -24.41 5.98
N ALA A 619 14.99 -24.65 6.23
CA ALA A 619 14.38 -24.37 7.53
C ALA A 619 15.03 -25.22 8.64
N SER A 620 15.33 -24.58 9.77
CA SER A 620 15.95 -25.20 10.96
C SER A 620 14.95 -26.11 11.68
N VAL A 621 15.23 -27.42 11.76
CA VAL A 621 14.33 -28.43 12.36
C VAL A 621 14.89 -29.00 13.67
N ILE A 622 16.20 -29.25 13.72
CA ILE A 622 16.93 -29.55 14.95
C ILE A 622 18.20 -28.71 14.94
N ASP A 623 18.45 -27.97 16.01
CA ASP A 623 19.54 -27.00 16.12
C ASP A 623 20.38 -27.23 17.38
N LEU A 624 21.57 -26.64 17.39
CA LEU A 624 22.39 -26.44 18.58
C LEU A 624 22.45 -24.95 18.89
N LYS A 625 22.00 -24.59 20.09
CA LYS A 625 22.02 -23.22 20.60
C LYS A 625 22.67 -23.14 21.99
N PHE A 626 23.45 -22.10 22.22
CA PHE A 626 24.00 -21.76 23.53
C PHE A 626 24.10 -20.24 23.71
N THR A 627 23.89 -19.76 24.94
CA THR A 627 23.98 -18.34 25.29
C THR A 627 25.33 -18.04 25.95
N ASN A 628 26.00 -16.97 25.50
CA ASN A 628 27.11 -16.36 26.20
C ASN A 628 26.58 -15.53 27.39
N ASP A 629 26.36 -16.17 28.54
CA ASP A 629 25.88 -15.53 29.77
C ASP A 629 26.98 -14.75 30.54
N SER A 630 27.97 -14.19 29.82
CA SER A 630 29.07 -13.41 30.38
C SER A 630 29.00 -11.92 29.96
N GLN A 631 29.89 -11.12 30.55
CA GLN A 631 30.06 -9.69 30.23
C GLN A 631 31.07 -9.45 29.08
N THR A 632 31.75 -10.49 28.61
CA THR A 632 32.76 -10.42 27.55
C THR A 632 32.35 -11.26 26.34
N GLY A 633 32.97 -11.06 25.19
CA GLY A 633 32.69 -11.84 23.99
C GLY A 633 33.30 -13.24 24.05
N VAL A 634 32.81 -14.12 23.20
CA VAL A 634 33.40 -15.44 22.94
C VAL A 634 33.65 -15.60 21.44
N ALA A 635 34.83 -16.06 21.03
CA ALA A 635 35.11 -16.43 19.65
C ALA A 635 35.24 -17.95 19.49
N ILE A 636 34.70 -18.49 18.40
CA ILE A 636 34.75 -19.92 18.07
C ILE A 636 35.90 -20.17 17.09
N GLN A 637 36.95 -20.84 17.54
CA GLN A 637 37.99 -21.39 16.67
C GLN A 637 37.63 -22.83 16.30
N THR A 638 37.80 -23.20 15.03
CA THR A 638 37.69 -24.59 14.58
C THR A 638 39.01 -25.05 13.97
N ILE A 639 39.38 -26.31 14.23
CA ILE A 639 40.60 -26.93 13.71
C ILE A 639 40.17 -28.30 13.18
N TRP A 640 40.09 -28.44 11.86
CA TRP A 640 39.61 -29.64 11.19
C TRP A 640 40.76 -30.36 10.47
N THR A 641 40.65 -31.68 10.37
CA THR A 641 41.52 -32.55 9.58
C THR A 641 40.65 -33.52 8.77
N PRO A 642 41.22 -34.38 7.89
CA PRO A 642 40.46 -35.43 7.22
C PRO A 642 39.85 -36.51 8.14
N SER A 643 40.17 -36.52 9.44
CA SER A 643 39.71 -37.56 10.39
C SER A 643 39.28 -37.04 11.77
N SER A 644 39.48 -35.75 12.07
CA SER A 644 39.12 -35.11 13.34
C SER A 644 38.60 -33.68 13.18
N ILE A 645 37.83 -33.24 14.17
CA ILE A 645 37.40 -31.86 14.36
C ILE A 645 37.62 -31.47 15.83
N THR A 646 38.34 -30.39 16.06
CA THR A 646 38.50 -29.72 17.35
C THR A 646 37.79 -28.37 17.29
N VAL A 647 37.07 -28.03 18.35
CA VAL A 647 36.46 -26.71 18.55
C VAL A 647 36.97 -26.13 19.86
N LYS A 648 37.44 -24.88 19.81
CA LYS A 648 37.87 -24.09 20.97
C LYS A 648 37.02 -22.83 21.07
N LEU A 649 36.50 -22.56 22.25
CA LEU A 649 35.91 -21.27 22.58
C LEU A 649 36.99 -20.43 23.28
N TRP A 650 37.26 -19.26 22.72
CA TRP A 650 38.14 -18.24 23.28
C TRP A 650 37.30 -17.16 23.95
N GLY A 651 37.76 -16.60 25.07
CA GLY A 651 37.02 -15.60 25.84
C GLY A 651 37.79 -15.15 27.08
N THR A 652 37.06 -14.85 28.16
CA THR A 652 37.60 -14.61 29.51
C THR A 652 37.14 -15.73 30.45
N LYS A 653 38.05 -16.39 31.18
CA LYS A 653 37.68 -17.55 31.99
C LYS A 653 36.98 -17.17 33.29
N ARG A 654 35.74 -17.64 33.45
CA ARG A 654 34.93 -17.49 34.67
C ARG A 654 34.86 -18.76 35.51
N TYR A 655 34.93 -19.92 34.86
CA TYR A 655 34.57 -21.20 35.46
C TYR A 655 35.58 -22.32 35.18
N THR A 656 35.63 -23.27 36.11
CA THR A 656 36.10 -24.63 35.88
C THR A 656 34.89 -25.54 35.81
N VAL A 657 34.76 -26.32 34.72
CA VAL A 657 33.63 -27.24 34.50
C VAL A 657 34.09 -28.68 34.53
N GLU A 658 33.46 -29.48 35.38
CA GLU A 658 33.64 -30.93 35.46
C GLU A 658 32.39 -31.64 34.92
N SER A 659 32.58 -32.81 34.31
CA SER A 659 31.52 -33.73 33.89
C SER A 659 31.69 -35.05 34.63
N VAL A 660 30.61 -35.52 35.24
CA VAL A 660 30.53 -36.83 35.90
C VAL A 660 29.39 -37.62 35.27
N THR A 661 29.73 -38.46 34.29
CA THR A 661 28.78 -39.37 33.64
C THR A 661 28.56 -40.61 34.51
N GLY A 662 27.33 -40.85 34.94
CA GLY A 662 26.95 -41.97 35.80
C GLY A 662 26.86 -43.32 35.08
N GLU A 663 26.53 -44.36 35.85
CA GLU A 663 26.38 -45.72 35.31
C GLU A 663 25.17 -45.87 34.38
N ARG A 664 25.33 -46.70 33.36
CA ARG A 664 24.26 -47.07 32.42
C ARG A 664 23.32 -48.07 33.09
N HIS A 665 22.03 -47.79 33.04
CA HIS A 665 20.98 -48.55 33.71
C HIS A 665 19.73 -48.62 32.83
N ASN A 666 18.68 -49.32 33.27
CA ASN A 666 17.43 -49.52 32.50
C ASN A 666 17.67 -49.99 31.06
N PHE A 667 18.52 -51.02 30.91
CA PHE A 667 18.85 -51.59 29.60
C PHE A 667 17.61 -52.15 28.89
N THR A 668 17.58 -52.02 27.56
CA THR A 668 16.50 -52.52 26.72
C THR A 668 17.08 -53.26 25.52
N ASP A 669 16.62 -54.49 25.30
CA ASP A 669 17.15 -55.36 24.24
C ASP A 669 16.86 -54.82 22.83
N PRO A 670 17.78 -55.02 21.87
CA PRO A 670 17.59 -54.54 20.52
C PRO A 670 16.57 -55.37 19.72
N PRO A 671 15.49 -54.76 19.20
CA PRO A 671 14.46 -55.45 18.44
C PRO A 671 15.01 -55.89 17.08
N THR A 672 14.56 -57.02 16.57
CA THR A 672 14.91 -57.49 15.22
C THR A 672 14.05 -56.79 14.17
N LYS A 673 14.69 -56.25 13.13
CA LYS A 673 14.05 -55.64 11.96
C LYS A 673 14.61 -56.25 10.68
N GLN A 674 13.75 -56.54 9.71
CA GLN A 674 14.19 -56.94 8.38
C GLN A 674 14.84 -55.75 7.67
N GLY A 675 15.99 -55.95 7.03
CA GLY A 675 16.66 -54.92 6.24
C GLY A 675 15.96 -54.62 4.92
N PRO A 676 16.41 -53.60 4.17
CA PRO A 676 15.91 -53.32 2.82
C PRO A 676 16.18 -54.51 1.88
N PRO A 677 15.36 -54.73 0.83
CA PRO A 677 15.56 -55.85 -0.10
C PRO A 677 16.82 -55.71 -0.96
N THR A 678 17.36 -54.50 -1.10
CA THR A 678 18.59 -54.21 -1.87
C THR A 678 19.60 -53.47 -1.00
N ASN A 679 20.89 -53.77 -1.19
CA ASN A 679 22.01 -53.22 -0.42
C ASN A 679 21.83 -53.34 1.12
N CYS A 680 21.39 -54.51 1.57
CA CYS A 680 21.24 -54.80 2.99
C CYS A 680 22.60 -55.09 3.65
N HIS A 681 22.85 -54.47 4.80
CA HIS A 681 23.98 -54.79 5.67
C HIS A 681 23.45 -55.32 7.01
N PRO A 682 23.77 -56.57 7.39
CA PRO A 682 23.27 -57.14 8.64
C PRO A 682 23.93 -56.48 9.85
N SER A 683 23.21 -56.42 10.96
CA SER A 683 23.69 -55.80 12.20
C SER A 683 23.19 -56.55 13.43
N ASN A 684 24.06 -56.73 14.42
CA ASN A 684 23.71 -57.32 15.71
C ASN A 684 22.90 -56.38 16.63
N GLY A 685 22.68 -55.13 16.20
CA GLY A 685 22.05 -54.08 17.00
C GLY A 685 22.91 -53.66 18.20
N ALA A 686 22.33 -52.84 19.07
CA ALA A 686 22.93 -52.43 20.34
C ALA A 686 21.82 -52.15 21.37
N PRO A 687 21.96 -52.58 22.64
CA PRO A 687 20.94 -52.35 23.66
C PRO A 687 20.80 -50.85 23.95
N GLY A 688 19.55 -50.41 24.14
CA GLY A 688 19.22 -49.09 24.66
C GLY A 688 19.48 -49.03 26.16
N PHE A 689 19.66 -47.84 26.71
CA PHE A 689 19.91 -47.63 28.14
C PHE A 689 19.58 -46.20 28.56
N THR A 690 19.34 -45.99 29.84
CA THR A 690 19.32 -44.68 30.49
C THR A 690 20.68 -44.39 31.10
N VAL A 691 21.12 -43.13 31.05
CA VAL A 691 22.32 -42.62 31.73
C VAL A 691 22.09 -41.16 32.13
N THR A 692 22.80 -40.69 33.15
CA THR A 692 22.78 -39.30 33.60
C THR A 692 24.18 -38.73 33.56
N ASP A 693 24.38 -37.60 32.89
CA ASP A 693 25.58 -36.77 33.03
C ASP A 693 25.34 -35.67 34.08
N THR A 694 26.31 -35.43 34.94
CA THR A 694 26.29 -34.36 35.94
C THR A 694 27.36 -33.33 35.61
N ARG A 695 26.93 -32.13 35.20
CA ARG A 695 27.78 -30.95 35.03
C ARG A 695 27.99 -30.27 36.37
N ILE A 696 29.23 -30.03 36.75
CA ILE A 696 29.58 -29.29 37.97
C ILE A 696 30.36 -28.05 37.54
N ILE A 697 29.85 -26.86 37.89
CA ILE A 697 30.43 -25.57 37.51
C ILE A 697 30.94 -24.88 38.77
N LYS A 698 32.25 -24.65 38.82
CA LYS A 698 32.94 -23.98 39.92
C LYS A 698 33.47 -22.62 39.46
N ASP A 699 33.35 -21.59 40.30
CA ASP A 699 33.97 -20.28 40.03
C ASP A 699 35.49 -20.41 40.07
N VAL A 700 36.18 -19.83 39.07
CA VAL A 700 37.62 -20.03 38.88
C VAL A 700 38.47 -19.34 39.96
N ASN A 701 37.96 -18.28 40.58
CA ASN A 701 38.69 -17.46 41.55
C ASN A 701 38.58 -18.01 42.99
N THR A 702 37.42 -18.54 43.34
CA THR A 702 37.08 -19.02 44.70
C THR A 702 37.05 -20.55 44.82
N GLY A 703 37.03 -21.27 43.69
CA GLY A 703 36.87 -22.73 43.64
C GLY A 703 35.48 -23.24 44.07
N ARG A 704 34.57 -22.33 44.44
CA ARG A 704 33.24 -22.66 44.97
C ARG A 704 32.34 -23.22 43.88
N GLU A 705 31.63 -24.32 44.17
CA GLU A 705 30.55 -24.82 43.31
C GLU A 705 29.43 -23.78 43.21
N ILE A 706 29.16 -23.31 41.99
CA ILE A 706 28.15 -22.31 41.68
C ILE A 706 26.86 -22.98 41.21
N ARG A 707 26.97 -24.06 40.42
CA ARG A 707 25.85 -24.75 39.81
C ARG A 707 26.18 -26.22 39.56
N ARG A 708 25.17 -27.08 39.73
CA ARG A 708 25.19 -28.51 39.41
C ARG A 708 23.97 -28.83 38.55
N GLU A 709 24.19 -29.45 37.40
CA GLU A 709 23.14 -29.71 36.40
C GLU A 709 23.14 -31.18 36.03
N ASN A 710 22.02 -31.88 36.22
CA ASN A 710 21.88 -33.29 35.88
C ASN A 710 21.10 -33.41 34.56
N ARG A 711 21.67 -34.07 33.55
CA ARG A 711 21.01 -34.35 32.27
C ARG A 711 20.86 -35.85 32.07
N THR A 712 19.63 -36.36 32.19
CA THR A 712 19.29 -37.78 32.05
C THR A 712 18.75 -38.07 30.66
N VAL A 713 19.40 -38.99 29.95
CA VAL A 713 19.07 -39.36 28.57
C VAL A 713 18.73 -40.84 28.50
N ARG A 714 17.59 -41.16 27.86
CA ARG A 714 17.18 -42.53 27.56
C ARG A 714 17.40 -42.81 26.07
N TYR A 715 18.44 -43.56 25.76
CA TYR A 715 18.72 -44.04 24.42
C TYR A 715 17.85 -45.25 24.10
N ASN A 716 17.18 -45.23 22.94
CA ASN A 716 16.54 -46.41 22.40
C ASN A 716 17.61 -47.40 21.89
N PRO A 717 17.30 -48.71 21.83
CA PRO A 717 18.18 -49.66 21.19
C PRO A 717 18.34 -49.41 19.69
N GLN A 718 19.51 -49.73 19.16
CA GLN A 718 19.71 -49.88 17.72
C GLN A 718 19.19 -51.26 17.29
N PRO A 719 18.29 -51.38 16.29
CA PRO A 719 17.70 -52.66 15.92
C PRO A 719 18.73 -53.65 15.36
N LYS A 720 18.49 -54.94 15.57
CA LYS A 720 19.22 -55.99 14.85
C LYS A 720 18.70 -56.02 13.41
N ILE A 721 19.57 -55.85 12.43
CA ILE A 721 19.19 -55.91 11.01
C ILE A 721 19.46 -57.31 10.49
N VAL A 722 18.41 -58.00 10.08
CA VAL A 722 18.48 -59.29 9.38
C VAL A 722 18.21 -59.05 7.90
N CYS A 723 19.18 -59.40 7.06
CA CYS A 723 19.00 -59.45 5.62
C CYS A 723 18.37 -60.80 5.24
N GLY A 724 17.36 -60.78 4.36
CA GLY A 724 16.95 -62.00 3.69
C GLY A 724 18.05 -62.47 2.74
N GLY A 725 18.29 -63.77 2.68
CA GLY A 725 18.88 -64.37 1.49
C GLY A 725 17.83 -64.42 0.38
N ASP A 726 18.27 -64.49 -0.87
CA ASP A 726 17.39 -64.69 -2.02
C ASP A 726 16.56 -65.97 -1.86
N GLY A 727 15.31 -65.94 -2.34
CA GLY A 727 14.45 -67.12 -2.38
C GLY A 727 14.91 -68.12 -3.46
N GLU A 728 14.68 -69.41 -3.19
CA GLU A 728 14.81 -70.52 -4.17
C GLU A 728 13.85 -70.38 -5.36
#